data_AF-A0A6J6QE01-F1
#
_entry.id   AF-A0A6J6QE01-F1
#
_cell.length_a   1.000
_cell.length_b   1.000
_cell.length_c   1.000
_cell.angle_alpha   90.00
_cell.angle_beta   90.00
_cell.angle_gamma   90.00
#
_symmetry.space_group_name_H-M   'P 1'
#
loop_
_entity.id
_entity.type
_entity.pdbx_description
1 polymer ?
#
loop_
_entity_poly.entity_id
_entity_poly.type
_entity_poly.pdbx_seq_one_letter_code
_entity_poly.pdbx_strand_id
1 'polypeptide(L)'
;MADLLNEVTSKEFGRKSFLKGGGALVVGFSLAGAGAAGKAAGAGPISAGNLPDAAQVDSWIRINADNTVNLKTSQIETGNGITTGFLMVLAEELDMDMSQMIYGSSTHTLGEGGLNSVVDTNVTLSTGGQGGSNAMSGQGGKIRAAGVVARQTLLGLAATQLGVPASSLTVSKGVVSGGGKTVTYGQLVGGKLLSATIPTAASNIAAGTNGSKTVSQYKLVTSRAPRIDIPSKVHGTYTYIHALRIPGMLHGRWIRPRGQGPYMSDGWAKPLKVDTTGITHLKGVKVIQVGDFVGVVAEREYDVVQAAAQIKVTWADSPILPSHTDVQSQWRKADSAGQIPARITSNVGNFDTAFAGAAKQVSASFYAGARGHNPIGPGCAVGIYTKGSGGASTDKITVYNNTQNVESEAQNLATTFGVPLTNVQVVFYEGSSTYGNGYHAFDIAQAAALLSREAGAPVRLQLMRWDEQGWTKYGQAFMTDIRGGVDAKGNIVALEATQFTQPSTSLFATAQMMGNTPPALGTGSPNTENIGPFYNVAQNTAGNMGYRVIAKTIGQSLGIFQCGTLRAPSGPQTAFATEQFVDMLAESAGMDPLAFRVQNIRQDGEFPRWAAALQTAVASSPYKAHIPASLASSQTGNIATGWGMAIGTHNAAYAATVAKVQVNKKTGKITITDLWAAQDSGLAINPGLIENQMLGSLMQGASAALIEELRFDTHRVTSTDWVTYPIMRFKDAPKIHLSVIQRTEKLSEGSGEPPLVPVVPAIANAVYDALGIRMFKAPMTPAYVRGRIAQGK
;
A
#
# COMPACT_ATOMS: atom_id res chain seq x y z
N MET A 1 12.40 -13.52 -55.38
CA MET A 1 13.00 -13.21 -54.07
C MET A 1 14.15 -12.21 -54.15
N ALA A 2 14.60 -11.77 -55.34
CA ALA A 2 15.52 -10.64 -55.51
C ALA A 2 14.81 -9.29 -55.79
N ASP A 3 13.55 -9.28 -56.22
CA ASP A 3 12.79 -8.04 -56.49
C ASP A 3 12.02 -7.46 -55.28
N LEU A 4 12.09 -8.09 -54.11
CA LEU A 4 11.50 -7.59 -52.85
C LEU A 4 12.51 -6.83 -51.98
N LEU A 5 13.77 -6.71 -52.43
CA LEU A 5 14.86 -6.05 -51.70
C LEU A 5 15.24 -4.67 -52.27
N ASN A 6 14.65 -4.24 -53.39
CA ASN A 6 14.93 -2.93 -54.00
C ASN A 6 13.87 -1.85 -53.71
N GLU A 7 12.79 -2.15 -52.98
CA GLU A 7 11.76 -1.15 -52.63
C GLU A 7 11.91 -0.55 -51.21
N VAL A 8 12.97 -0.89 -50.48
CA VAL A 8 13.23 -0.40 -49.10
C VAL A 8 14.43 0.56 -49.02
N THR A 9 15.14 0.82 -50.12
CA THR A 9 16.37 1.61 -50.13
C THR A 9 16.33 2.80 -51.10
N SER A 10 15.29 3.62 -51.05
CA SER A 10 15.39 5.03 -51.51
C SER A 10 14.21 5.89 -51.04
N LYS A 11 14.24 6.39 -49.80
CA LYS A 11 13.62 7.68 -49.46
C LYS A 11 14.57 8.45 -48.56
N GLU A 12 15.57 9.07 -49.19
CA GLU A 12 16.26 10.21 -48.61
C GLU A 12 15.22 11.28 -48.24
N PHE A 13 15.22 11.68 -46.98
CA PHE A 13 14.40 12.78 -46.49
C PHE A 13 14.89 14.08 -47.13
N GLY A 14 14.23 14.50 -48.20
CA GLY A 14 14.51 15.77 -48.87
C GLY A 14 14.37 16.95 -47.91
N ARG A 15 15.28 17.93 -48.03
CA ARG A 15 15.35 19.18 -47.25
C ARG A 15 14.04 19.99 -47.18
N LYS A 16 13.03 19.71 -48.01
CA LYS A 16 11.67 20.30 -47.94
C LYS A 16 10.71 19.60 -46.95
N SER A 17 11.00 18.38 -46.50
CA SER A 17 10.21 17.68 -45.46
C SER A 17 10.67 18.03 -44.05
N PHE A 18 11.92 18.48 -43.89
CA PHE A 18 12.47 18.98 -42.62
C PHE A 18 11.81 20.30 -42.16
N LEU A 19 11.30 21.11 -43.10
CA LEU A 19 10.60 22.37 -42.80
C LEU A 19 9.11 22.20 -42.44
N LYS A 20 8.58 20.98 -42.39
CA LYS A 20 7.22 20.66 -41.89
C LYS A 20 7.22 20.01 -40.50
N GLY A 21 8.37 19.62 -39.96
CA GLY A 21 8.53 19.17 -38.57
C GLY A 21 9.16 20.29 -37.75
N GLY A 22 8.34 21.07 -37.06
CA GLY A 22 8.71 22.35 -36.47
C GLY A 22 9.90 22.31 -35.50
N GLY A 23 10.93 23.10 -35.83
CA GLY A 23 11.85 23.65 -34.85
C GLY A 23 11.33 25.00 -34.33
N ALA A 24 11.62 25.30 -33.07
CA ALA A 24 11.66 26.67 -32.57
C ALA A 24 13.00 26.88 -31.87
N LEU A 25 13.88 27.61 -32.56
CA LEU A 25 14.98 28.36 -31.97
C LEU A 25 14.36 29.63 -31.36
N VAL A 26 14.50 29.83 -30.05
CA VAL A 26 14.06 31.04 -29.36
C VAL A 26 15.17 32.09 -29.49
N VAL A 27 14.91 33.15 -30.24
CA VAL A 27 15.63 34.44 -30.11
C VAL A 27 14.55 35.52 -30.03
N GLY A 28 14.42 36.14 -28.86
CA GLY A 28 13.48 37.24 -28.64
C GLY A 28 14.16 38.59 -28.73
N PHE A 29 13.63 39.50 -29.55
CA PHE A 29 13.65 40.95 -29.33
C PHE A 29 12.38 41.59 -29.92
N SER A 30 11.94 42.66 -29.27
CA SER A 30 10.68 43.41 -29.40
C SER A 30 10.60 44.37 -30.60
N LEU A 31 9.38 44.67 -31.10
CA LEU A 31 8.74 46.02 -31.20
C LEU A 31 7.55 46.08 -32.18
N ALA A 32 6.45 46.70 -31.71
CA ALA A 32 5.32 47.43 -32.34
C ALA A 32 4.86 47.16 -33.81
N GLY A 33 3.52 47.10 -33.99
CA GLY A 33 2.85 47.42 -35.26
C GLY A 33 1.46 46.80 -35.44
N ALA A 34 0.42 47.62 -35.60
CA ALA A 34 -0.99 47.24 -35.77
C ALA A 34 -1.37 46.79 -37.20
N GLY A 35 -2.41 45.96 -37.35
CA GLY A 35 -3.11 45.72 -38.63
C GLY A 35 -3.81 44.35 -38.74
N ALA A 36 -5.13 44.35 -38.90
CA ALA A 36 -6.01 43.18 -38.88
C ALA A 36 -6.02 42.35 -40.19
N ALA A 37 -6.14 41.02 -40.06
CA ALA A 37 -6.94 40.13 -40.93
C ALA A 37 -6.96 38.70 -40.37
N GLY A 38 -8.16 38.11 -40.25
CA GLY A 38 -8.38 36.81 -39.65
C GLY A 38 -7.66 35.65 -40.36
N LYS A 39 -6.97 34.84 -39.57
CA LYS A 39 -6.72 33.42 -39.83
C LYS A 39 -7.08 32.66 -38.57
N ALA A 40 -7.89 31.61 -38.72
CA ALA A 40 -8.18 30.65 -37.67
C ALA A 40 -6.87 30.22 -37.01
N ALA A 41 -6.71 30.57 -35.73
CA ALA A 41 -5.60 30.09 -34.93
C ALA A 41 -5.76 28.57 -34.82
N GLY A 42 -4.98 27.83 -35.60
CA GLY A 42 -4.69 26.45 -35.27
C GLY A 42 -4.17 26.44 -33.84
N ALA A 43 -4.91 25.79 -32.94
CA ALA A 43 -4.52 25.67 -31.55
C ALA A 43 -3.14 25.01 -31.50
N GLY A 44 -2.11 25.80 -31.14
CA GLY A 44 -0.84 25.22 -30.70
C GLY A 44 -1.09 24.34 -29.47
N PRO A 45 -0.25 23.33 -29.21
CA PRO A 45 -0.34 22.56 -27.98
C PRO A 45 -0.30 23.52 -26.80
N ILE A 46 -1.28 23.43 -25.92
CA ILE A 46 -1.33 24.21 -24.68
C ILE A 46 -0.04 23.91 -23.93
N SER A 47 0.78 24.93 -23.70
CA SER A 47 1.96 24.80 -22.85
C SER A 47 1.47 24.43 -21.43
N ALA A 48 1.75 23.19 -21.02
CA ALA A 48 1.47 22.64 -19.70
C ALA A 48 2.37 23.23 -18.59
N GLY A 49 3.08 24.33 -18.87
CA GLY A 49 4.15 24.84 -18.00
C GLY A 49 3.71 25.41 -16.64
N ASN A 50 2.43 25.36 -16.27
CA ASN A 50 1.91 26.11 -15.12
C ASN A 50 0.82 25.45 -14.25
N LEU A 51 0.52 24.14 -14.32
CA LEU A 51 -0.57 23.60 -13.47
C LEU A 51 -0.25 22.31 -12.72
N PRO A 52 0.13 22.46 -11.44
CA PRO A 52 -0.44 21.65 -10.36
C PRO A 52 -0.93 22.52 -9.17
N ASP A 53 -1.99 23.31 -9.36
CA ASP A 53 -2.75 23.96 -8.26
C ASP A 53 -4.02 23.16 -7.97
N ALA A 54 -4.14 22.59 -6.77
CA ALA A 54 -5.28 21.76 -6.36
C ALA A 54 -6.62 22.52 -6.37
N ALA A 55 -6.60 23.86 -6.32
CA ALA A 55 -7.80 24.68 -6.44
C ALA A 55 -8.29 24.82 -7.89
N GLN A 56 -7.51 24.45 -8.90
CA GLN A 56 -7.92 24.52 -10.31
C GLN A 56 -8.49 23.19 -10.79
N VAL A 57 -9.67 23.21 -11.43
CA VAL A 57 -10.30 22.03 -12.03
C VAL A 57 -9.37 21.34 -13.03
N ASP A 58 -8.65 22.14 -13.84
CA ASP A 58 -7.72 21.62 -14.86
C ASP A 58 -6.52 20.88 -14.28
N SER A 59 -6.22 21.00 -12.97
CA SER A 59 -5.20 20.18 -12.31
C SER A 59 -5.67 18.75 -12.07
N TRP A 60 -6.98 18.54 -11.95
CA TRP A 60 -7.61 17.23 -11.72
C TRP A 60 -8.15 16.60 -12.99
N ILE A 61 -8.75 17.39 -13.87
CA ILE A 61 -9.58 16.90 -14.98
C ILE A 61 -9.06 17.50 -16.29
N ARG A 62 -8.95 16.68 -17.33
CA ARG A 62 -8.75 17.15 -18.70
C ARG A 62 -9.85 16.59 -19.59
N ILE A 63 -10.63 17.47 -20.21
CA ILE A 63 -11.65 17.11 -21.19
C ILE A 63 -11.03 17.20 -22.58
N ASN A 64 -11.12 16.12 -23.33
CA ASN A 64 -10.53 16.01 -24.66
C ASN A 64 -11.56 16.36 -25.75
N ALA A 65 -11.04 16.71 -26.93
CA ALA A 65 -11.89 17.07 -28.08
C ALA A 65 -12.77 15.91 -28.57
N ASP A 66 -12.36 14.66 -28.33
CA ASP A 66 -13.10 13.44 -28.65
C ASP A 66 -14.15 13.06 -27.59
N ASN A 67 -14.43 13.97 -26.64
CA ASN A 67 -15.39 13.79 -25.55
C ASN A 67 -15.00 12.67 -24.56
N THR A 68 -13.71 12.37 -24.43
CA THR A 68 -13.14 11.61 -23.31
C THR A 68 -12.62 12.54 -22.21
N VAL A 69 -12.42 11.99 -21.01
CA VAL A 69 -11.95 12.75 -19.85
C VAL A 69 -10.83 12.02 -19.12
N ASN A 70 -9.69 12.68 -18.94
CA ASN A 70 -8.63 12.20 -18.08
C ASN A 70 -8.82 12.69 -16.64
N LEU A 71 -8.68 11.77 -15.69
CA LEU A 71 -8.48 12.09 -14.28
C LEU A 71 -6.98 12.04 -13.95
N LYS A 72 -6.46 13.15 -13.41
CA LYS A 72 -5.06 13.34 -13.03
C LYS A 72 -4.91 13.38 -11.52
N THR A 73 -4.28 12.36 -10.95
CA THR A 73 -3.90 12.31 -9.54
C THR A 73 -2.61 11.52 -9.39
N SER A 74 -1.87 11.74 -8.31
CA SER A 74 -0.69 10.92 -7.99
C SER A 74 -1.00 9.57 -7.32
N GLN A 75 -2.28 9.26 -7.08
CA GLN A 75 -2.68 7.92 -6.63
C GLN A 75 -2.45 6.89 -7.74
N ILE A 76 -2.14 5.65 -7.36
CA ILE A 76 -1.68 4.61 -8.28
C ILE A 76 -2.53 3.34 -8.16
N GLU A 77 -2.47 2.48 -9.17
CA GLU A 77 -3.06 1.14 -9.15
C GLU A 77 -2.05 0.10 -8.64
N THR A 78 -2.31 -0.50 -7.46
CA THR A 78 -1.46 -1.57 -6.90
C THR A 78 -2.16 -2.91 -6.78
N GLY A 79 -3.23 -3.12 -7.56
CA GLY A 79 -4.09 -4.29 -7.53
C GLY A 79 -5.39 -4.11 -6.73
N ASN A 80 -5.68 -2.91 -6.22
CA ASN A 80 -6.85 -2.62 -5.38
C ASN A 80 -8.08 -2.09 -6.16
N GLY A 81 -7.93 -1.73 -7.44
CA GLY A 81 -8.99 -1.20 -8.29
C GLY A 81 -9.33 0.27 -8.05
N ILE A 82 -8.51 1.02 -7.32
CA ILE A 82 -8.78 2.41 -6.95
C ILE A 82 -8.99 3.29 -8.18
N THR A 83 -8.27 3.03 -9.27
CA THR A 83 -8.39 3.76 -10.54
C THR A 83 -9.82 3.67 -11.08
N THR A 84 -10.38 2.46 -11.10
CA THR A 84 -11.79 2.23 -11.48
C THR A 84 -12.73 2.98 -10.53
N GLY A 85 -12.53 2.88 -9.22
CA GLY A 85 -13.36 3.56 -8.22
C GLY A 85 -13.35 5.08 -8.38
N PHE A 86 -12.19 5.69 -8.63
CA PHE A 86 -12.09 7.13 -8.87
C PHE A 86 -12.76 7.58 -10.16
N LEU A 87 -12.58 6.82 -11.24
CA LEU A 87 -13.26 7.13 -12.51
C LEU A 87 -14.79 6.98 -12.36
N MET A 88 -15.29 6.04 -11.55
CA MET A 88 -16.72 5.96 -11.25
C MET A 88 -17.25 7.21 -10.57
N VAL A 89 -16.52 7.74 -9.56
CA VAL A 89 -16.91 9.00 -8.89
C VAL A 89 -16.96 10.16 -9.88
N LEU A 90 -15.93 10.28 -10.72
CA LEU A 90 -15.85 11.37 -11.70
C LEU A 90 -16.93 11.24 -12.78
N ALA A 91 -17.09 10.06 -13.38
CA ALA A 91 -18.08 9.77 -14.41
C ALA A 91 -19.50 10.03 -13.92
N GLU A 92 -19.79 9.62 -12.69
CA GLU A 92 -21.07 9.87 -12.04
C GLU A 92 -21.35 11.37 -11.95
N GLU A 93 -20.41 12.17 -11.45
CA GLU A 93 -20.63 13.62 -11.38
C GLU A 93 -20.61 14.31 -12.74
N LEU A 94 -20.03 13.73 -13.79
CA LEU A 94 -20.03 14.33 -15.13
C LEU A 94 -21.19 13.86 -16.02
N ASP A 95 -22.04 12.93 -15.56
CA ASP A 95 -23.04 12.27 -16.43
C ASP A 95 -22.38 11.64 -17.68
N MET A 96 -21.23 10.98 -17.48
CA MET A 96 -20.46 10.32 -18.53
C MET A 96 -20.39 8.81 -18.31
N ASP A 97 -20.14 8.06 -19.40
CA ASP A 97 -19.93 6.62 -19.31
C ASP A 97 -18.49 6.29 -18.90
N MET A 98 -18.31 5.15 -18.21
CA MET A 98 -16.98 4.63 -17.84
C MET A 98 -16.05 4.46 -19.04
N SER A 99 -16.58 4.16 -20.24
CA SER A 99 -15.78 4.02 -21.46
C SER A 99 -15.18 5.34 -21.97
N GLN A 100 -15.65 6.48 -21.49
CA GLN A 100 -15.13 7.81 -21.82
C GLN A 100 -14.07 8.29 -20.82
N MET A 101 -13.86 7.53 -19.74
CA MET A 101 -12.97 7.91 -18.65
C MET A 101 -11.58 7.30 -18.83
N ILE A 102 -10.55 8.12 -18.62
CA ILE A 102 -9.14 7.74 -18.71
C ILE A 102 -8.46 8.10 -17.39
N TYR A 103 -7.67 7.19 -16.84
CA TYR A 103 -6.88 7.48 -15.64
C TYR A 103 -5.45 7.84 -16.01
N GLY A 104 -4.93 8.94 -15.46
CA GLY A 104 -3.57 9.42 -15.70
C GLY A 104 -3.41 10.26 -16.97
N SER A 105 -2.16 10.50 -17.38
CA SER A 105 -1.84 11.26 -18.59
C SER A 105 -1.84 10.36 -19.84
N SER A 106 -2.43 10.86 -20.94
CA SER A 106 -2.42 10.19 -22.25
C SER A 106 -1.06 10.26 -23.00
N THR A 107 -0.07 10.95 -22.44
CA THR A 107 1.18 11.29 -23.15
C THR A 107 2.30 10.24 -23.08
N HIS A 108 2.16 9.18 -22.27
CA HIS A 108 3.15 8.11 -22.18
C HIS A 108 2.74 6.89 -23.00
N THR A 109 3.07 6.91 -24.29
CA THR A 109 2.98 5.76 -25.21
C THR A 109 4.38 5.18 -25.43
N LEU A 110 4.97 4.60 -24.39
CA LEU A 110 6.16 3.76 -24.53
C LEU A 110 5.72 2.29 -24.53
N GLY A 111 5.17 1.85 -25.67
CA GLY A 111 4.70 0.48 -25.88
C GLY A 111 3.45 0.40 -26.75
N GLU A 112 3.41 -0.56 -27.67
CA GLU A 112 2.24 -0.84 -28.48
C GLU A 112 1.09 -1.37 -27.62
N GLY A 113 0.00 -0.61 -27.52
CA GLY A 113 -1.34 -1.16 -27.26
C GLY A 113 -1.70 -1.54 -25.82
N GLY A 114 -1.89 -0.57 -24.94
CA GLY A 114 -2.61 -0.79 -23.68
C GLY A 114 -2.89 0.47 -22.87
N LEU A 115 -4.07 0.55 -22.24
CA LEU A 115 -4.39 1.51 -21.19
C LEU A 115 -3.47 1.26 -19.97
N ASN A 116 -2.24 1.76 -20.02
CA ASN A 116 -1.45 1.93 -18.82
C ASN A 116 -1.90 3.24 -18.16
N SER A 117 -2.46 3.13 -16.96
CA SER A 117 -2.73 4.27 -16.08
C SER A 117 -1.39 4.88 -15.64
N VAL A 118 -0.83 5.77 -16.46
CA VAL A 118 0.49 6.35 -16.17
C VAL A 118 0.34 7.57 -15.27
N VAL A 119 0.85 7.43 -14.05
CA VAL A 119 1.08 8.53 -13.11
C VAL A 119 2.49 9.05 -13.32
N ASP A 120 2.62 10.36 -13.50
CA ASP A 120 3.87 11.04 -13.84
C ASP A 120 3.95 12.35 -13.06
N THR A 121 5.01 12.47 -12.25
CA THR A 121 5.25 13.63 -11.38
C THR A 121 5.29 14.97 -12.11
N ASN A 122 5.56 14.98 -13.42
CA ASN A 122 5.61 16.22 -14.20
C ASN A 122 4.23 16.76 -14.62
N VAL A 123 3.20 15.91 -14.63
CA VAL A 123 1.89 16.27 -15.22
C VAL A 123 0.68 15.92 -14.33
N THR A 124 0.87 15.10 -13.30
CA THR A 124 -0.18 14.79 -12.32
C THR A 124 -0.09 15.67 -11.09
N LEU A 125 -1.24 16.08 -10.56
CA LEU A 125 -1.32 16.78 -9.28
C LEU A 125 -0.76 15.90 -8.16
N SER A 126 0.16 16.45 -7.37
CA SER A 126 0.61 15.83 -6.13
C SER A 126 -0.54 15.76 -5.14
N THR A 127 -0.97 14.55 -4.84
CA THR A 127 -2.05 14.25 -3.89
C THR A 127 -1.58 13.44 -2.68
N GLY A 128 -0.27 13.23 -2.56
CA GLY A 128 0.37 12.45 -1.51
C GLY A 128 0.41 10.95 -1.81
N GLY A 129 1.28 10.22 -1.10
CA GLY A 129 1.47 8.79 -1.29
C GLY A 129 0.25 7.94 -0.92
N GLN A 130 0.18 6.74 -1.50
CA GLN A 130 -0.86 5.76 -1.25
C GLN A 130 -0.45 4.80 -0.13
N GLY A 131 -1.12 4.86 1.02
CA GLY A 131 -0.84 3.99 2.17
C GLY A 131 -1.86 4.18 3.28
N GLY A 132 -2.00 3.22 4.19
CA GLY A 132 -3.02 3.33 5.24
C GLY A 132 -4.45 3.28 4.71
N SER A 133 -4.69 2.80 3.49
CA SER A 133 -5.99 2.85 2.83
C SER A 133 -6.50 4.31 2.62
N ASN A 134 -5.58 5.27 2.53
CA ASN A 134 -5.90 6.70 2.45
C ASN A 134 -6.43 7.18 1.09
N ALA A 135 -6.30 6.39 0.01
CA ALA A 135 -6.58 6.87 -1.34
C ALA A 135 -8.03 7.35 -1.49
N MET A 136 -9.01 6.47 -1.27
CA MET A 136 -10.42 6.82 -1.43
C MET A 136 -10.87 7.81 -0.35
N SER A 137 -10.40 7.66 0.89
CA SER A 137 -10.76 8.56 1.99
C SER A 137 -10.21 9.99 1.80
N GLY A 138 -9.00 10.11 1.25
CA GLY A 138 -8.34 11.40 1.04
C GLY A 138 -8.81 12.10 -0.23
N GLN A 139 -9.16 11.33 -1.28
CA GLN A 139 -9.31 11.86 -2.63
C GLN A 139 -10.73 11.73 -3.20
N GLY A 140 -11.55 10.79 -2.74
CA GLY A 140 -12.88 10.54 -3.31
C GLY A 140 -13.78 11.80 -3.29
N GLY A 141 -13.84 12.50 -2.17
CA GLY A 141 -14.61 13.74 -2.07
C GLY A 141 -14.01 14.94 -2.83
N LYS A 142 -12.68 14.96 -3.04
CA LYS A 142 -12.00 15.99 -3.85
C LYS A 142 -12.25 15.80 -5.35
N ILE A 143 -12.21 14.55 -5.81
CA ILE A 143 -12.55 14.19 -7.19
C ILE A 143 -14.02 14.51 -7.47
N ARG A 144 -14.91 14.22 -6.50
CA ARG A 144 -16.32 14.62 -6.56
C ARG A 144 -16.46 16.13 -6.72
N ALA A 145 -15.77 16.92 -5.90
CA ALA A 145 -15.77 18.37 -5.98
C ALA A 145 -15.32 18.89 -7.35
N ALA A 146 -14.19 18.37 -7.88
CA ALA A 146 -13.70 18.74 -9.20
C ALA A 146 -14.71 18.41 -10.30
N GLY A 147 -15.35 17.23 -10.23
CA GLY A 147 -16.40 16.81 -11.17
C GLY A 147 -17.63 17.72 -11.14
N VAL A 148 -18.08 18.14 -9.94
CA VAL A 148 -19.22 19.06 -9.78
C VAL A 148 -18.94 20.42 -10.39
N VAL A 149 -17.79 21.03 -10.06
CA VAL A 149 -17.41 22.34 -10.59
C VAL A 149 -17.22 22.29 -12.10
N ALA A 150 -16.61 21.22 -12.62
CA ALA A 150 -16.50 20.98 -14.06
C ALA A 150 -17.88 20.88 -14.72
N ARG A 151 -18.80 20.05 -14.20
CA ARG A 151 -20.17 19.90 -14.72
C ARG A 151 -20.91 21.24 -14.75
N GLN A 152 -20.86 21.99 -13.65
CA GLN A 152 -21.53 23.30 -13.56
C GLN A 152 -20.98 24.31 -14.57
N THR A 153 -19.65 24.35 -14.73
CA THR A 153 -18.98 25.21 -15.71
C THR A 153 -19.41 24.84 -17.13
N LEU A 154 -19.42 23.54 -17.47
CA LEU A 154 -19.85 23.03 -18.77
C LEU A 154 -21.31 23.34 -19.07
N LEU A 155 -22.20 23.18 -18.08
CA LEU A 155 -23.61 23.53 -18.22
C LEU A 155 -23.81 25.04 -18.44
N GLY A 156 -23.00 25.89 -17.82
CA GLY A 156 -22.98 27.33 -18.09
C GLY A 156 -22.58 27.63 -19.53
N LEU A 157 -21.49 27.04 -20.03
CA LEU A 157 -21.04 27.19 -21.42
C LEU A 157 -22.10 26.68 -22.41
N ALA A 158 -22.71 25.53 -22.12
CA ALA A 158 -23.76 24.96 -22.95
C ALA A 158 -25.03 25.81 -22.96
N ALA A 159 -25.44 26.38 -21.83
CA ALA A 159 -26.59 27.29 -21.74
C ALA A 159 -26.40 28.49 -22.67
N THR A 160 -25.21 29.10 -22.64
CA THR A 160 -24.84 30.19 -23.56
C THR A 160 -24.84 29.74 -25.02
N GLN A 161 -24.25 28.59 -25.34
CA GLN A 161 -24.13 28.12 -26.72
C GLN A 161 -25.48 27.66 -27.31
N LEU A 162 -26.34 27.04 -26.52
CA LEU A 162 -27.64 26.52 -26.96
C LEU A 162 -28.75 27.57 -26.88
N GLY A 163 -28.56 28.66 -26.13
CA GLY A 163 -29.52 29.74 -25.97
C GLY A 163 -30.70 29.38 -25.07
N VAL A 164 -30.48 28.54 -24.06
CA VAL A 164 -31.51 28.10 -23.09
C VAL A 164 -30.99 28.17 -21.65
N PRO A 165 -31.87 28.26 -20.63
CA PRO A 165 -31.44 28.25 -19.23
C PRO A 165 -30.70 26.95 -18.85
N ALA A 166 -29.66 27.05 -18.02
CA ALA A 166 -28.92 25.87 -17.55
C ALA A 166 -29.80 24.82 -16.83
N SER A 167 -30.89 25.27 -16.18
CA SER A 167 -31.85 24.40 -15.50
C SER A 167 -32.73 23.57 -16.44
N SER A 168 -32.81 23.90 -17.75
CA SER A 168 -33.53 23.10 -18.74
C SER A 168 -32.62 22.13 -19.50
N LEU A 169 -31.32 22.13 -19.22
CA LEU A 169 -30.35 21.25 -19.86
C LEU A 169 -30.39 19.85 -19.24
N THR A 170 -30.20 18.86 -20.10
CA THR A 170 -29.98 17.47 -19.69
C THR A 170 -28.63 17.00 -20.21
N VAL A 171 -27.99 16.08 -19.49
CA VAL A 171 -26.71 15.50 -19.88
C VAL A 171 -26.83 13.99 -19.93
N SER A 172 -26.30 13.40 -21.00
CA SER A 172 -26.10 11.96 -21.11
C SER A 172 -24.84 11.69 -21.90
N LYS A 173 -23.91 10.88 -21.36
CA LYS A 173 -22.63 10.54 -22.00
C LYS A 173 -21.79 11.77 -22.37
N GLY A 174 -21.85 12.82 -21.55
CA GLY A 174 -21.21 14.11 -21.83
C GLY A 174 -21.80 14.87 -23.03
N VAL A 175 -22.99 14.50 -23.51
CA VAL A 175 -23.77 15.25 -24.51
C VAL A 175 -24.82 16.06 -23.78
N VAL A 176 -24.71 17.38 -23.88
CA VAL A 176 -25.67 18.34 -23.31
C VAL A 176 -26.77 18.61 -24.33
N SER A 177 -28.03 18.50 -23.91
CA SER A 177 -29.21 18.69 -24.76
C SER A 177 -30.16 19.74 -24.17
N GLY A 178 -30.67 20.64 -25.02
CA GLY A 178 -31.64 21.68 -24.63
C GLY A 178 -32.12 22.51 -25.83
N GLY A 179 -33.38 22.95 -25.81
CA GLY A 179 -33.95 23.77 -26.90
C GLY A 179 -33.94 23.11 -28.29
N GLY A 180 -34.01 21.78 -28.34
CA GLY A 180 -33.93 21.00 -29.59
C GLY A 180 -32.52 20.87 -30.20
N LYS A 181 -31.49 21.32 -29.49
CA LYS A 181 -30.08 21.29 -29.93
C LYS A 181 -29.21 20.50 -28.96
N THR A 182 -28.03 20.09 -29.41
CA THR A 182 -27.06 19.34 -28.62
C THR A 182 -25.63 19.84 -28.80
N VAL A 183 -24.78 19.63 -27.79
CA VAL A 183 -23.34 19.91 -27.82
C VAL A 183 -22.60 18.98 -26.86
N THR A 184 -21.42 18.51 -27.24
CA THR A 184 -20.58 17.66 -26.38
C THR A 184 -19.68 18.48 -25.46
N TYR A 185 -19.22 17.90 -24.34
CA TYR A 185 -18.22 18.53 -23.48
C TYR A 185 -16.93 18.85 -24.22
N GLY A 186 -16.46 17.94 -25.10
CA GLY A 186 -15.28 18.19 -25.94
C GLY A 186 -15.43 19.42 -26.84
N GLN A 187 -16.61 19.62 -27.43
CA GLN A 187 -16.92 20.80 -28.26
C GLN A 187 -17.00 22.09 -27.42
N LEU A 188 -17.59 22.05 -26.22
CA LEU A 188 -17.68 23.21 -25.32
C LEU A 188 -16.29 23.71 -24.91
N VAL A 189 -15.38 22.78 -24.60
CA VAL A 189 -14.01 23.11 -24.19
C VAL A 189 -13.17 23.55 -25.39
N GLY A 190 -13.42 23.00 -26.58
CA GLY A 190 -12.77 23.42 -27.82
C GLY A 190 -11.24 23.30 -27.77
N GLY A 191 -10.73 22.28 -27.06
CA GLY A 191 -9.30 22.03 -26.86
C GLY A 191 -8.63 22.92 -25.80
N LYS A 192 -9.34 23.88 -25.19
CA LYS A 192 -8.83 24.83 -24.18
C LYS A 192 -8.79 24.21 -22.76
N LEU A 193 -8.37 24.99 -21.77
CA LEU A 193 -8.55 24.68 -20.35
C LEU A 193 -9.93 25.20 -19.90
N LEU A 194 -10.58 24.51 -18.95
CA LEU A 194 -11.84 24.99 -18.36
C LEU A 194 -11.65 26.29 -17.58
N SER A 195 -10.48 26.47 -16.98
CA SER A 195 -10.09 27.64 -16.17
C SER A 195 -11.07 27.94 -15.05
N ALA A 196 -11.49 26.88 -14.33
CA ALA A 196 -12.44 26.97 -13.23
C ALA A 196 -11.78 26.69 -11.88
N THR A 197 -12.13 27.49 -10.87
CA THR A 197 -11.61 27.38 -9.49
C THR A 197 -12.61 26.62 -8.61
N ILE A 198 -12.10 25.61 -7.89
CA ILE A 198 -12.81 24.87 -6.85
C ILE A 198 -12.81 25.72 -5.57
N PRO A 199 -13.98 26.13 -5.04
CA PRO A 199 -14.03 26.89 -3.80
C PRO A 199 -13.49 26.08 -2.62
N THR A 200 -12.71 26.69 -1.74
CA THR A 200 -12.11 26.01 -0.57
C THR A 200 -13.17 25.30 0.28
N ALA A 201 -14.32 25.94 0.51
CA ALA A 201 -15.45 25.38 1.27
C ALA A 201 -16.09 24.14 0.62
N ALA A 202 -15.81 23.89 -0.66
CA ALA A 202 -16.31 22.76 -1.44
C ALA A 202 -15.16 21.88 -1.98
N SER A 203 -13.97 21.93 -1.38
CA SER A 203 -12.78 21.20 -1.87
C SER A 203 -12.78 19.70 -1.56
N ASN A 204 -13.63 19.24 -0.62
CA ASN A 204 -13.81 17.83 -0.26
C ASN A 204 -15.26 17.59 0.19
N ILE A 205 -16.07 16.90 -0.62
CA ILE A 205 -17.53 16.89 -0.42
C ILE A 205 -18.14 15.47 -0.39
N ALA A 206 -19.18 15.33 0.44
CA ALA A 206 -20.04 14.14 0.48
C ALA A 206 -21.13 14.20 -0.60
N ALA A 207 -21.73 13.05 -0.91
CA ALA A 207 -22.87 12.97 -1.82
C ALA A 207 -24.03 13.87 -1.34
N GLY A 208 -24.71 14.54 -2.27
CA GLY A 208 -25.83 15.44 -1.97
C GLY A 208 -25.45 16.80 -1.37
N THR A 209 -24.16 17.12 -1.26
CA THR A 209 -23.69 18.43 -0.75
C THR A 209 -23.08 19.27 -1.87
N ASN A 210 -23.12 20.61 -1.74
CA ASN A 210 -22.49 21.56 -2.68
C ASN A 210 -22.84 21.33 -4.17
N GLY A 211 -24.06 20.87 -4.46
CA GLY A 211 -24.50 20.58 -5.83
C GLY A 211 -24.02 19.24 -6.40
N SER A 212 -23.34 18.39 -5.61
CA SER A 212 -23.13 17.00 -5.98
C SER A 212 -24.44 16.21 -6.01
N LYS A 213 -24.45 15.15 -6.80
CA LYS A 213 -25.59 14.24 -6.87
C LYS A 213 -25.83 13.54 -5.53
N THR A 214 -27.10 13.34 -5.17
CA THR A 214 -27.49 12.47 -4.06
C THR A 214 -27.29 11.01 -4.44
N VAL A 215 -27.18 10.13 -3.45
CA VAL A 215 -27.01 8.69 -3.72
C VAL A 215 -28.17 8.10 -4.53
N SER A 216 -29.40 8.60 -4.35
CA SER A 216 -30.56 8.20 -5.15
C SER A 216 -30.48 8.57 -6.63
N GLN A 217 -29.59 9.49 -7.01
CA GLN A 217 -29.35 9.89 -8.39
C GLN A 217 -28.21 9.10 -9.04
N TYR A 218 -27.48 8.29 -8.27
CA TYR A 218 -26.33 7.55 -8.79
C TYR A 218 -26.74 6.41 -9.73
N LYS A 219 -25.96 6.26 -10.81
CA LYS A 219 -26.09 5.18 -11.80
C LYS A 219 -24.88 4.25 -11.80
N LEU A 220 -23.70 4.79 -11.49
CA LEU A 220 -22.41 4.12 -11.46
C LEU A 220 -21.92 3.91 -10.03
N VAL A 221 -21.89 4.96 -9.20
CA VAL A 221 -21.46 4.82 -7.80
C VAL A 221 -22.43 3.90 -7.06
N THR A 222 -21.89 3.03 -6.19
CA THR A 222 -22.56 1.89 -5.51
C THR A 222 -22.81 0.65 -6.38
N SER A 223 -22.60 0.73 -7.70
CA SER A 223 -22.66 -0.43 -8.59
C SER A 223 -21.40 -1.29 -8.53
N ARG A 224 -21.46 -2.49 -9.14
CA ARG A 224 -20.34 -3.43 -9.28
C ARG A 224 -19.69 -3.30 -10.66
N ALA A 225 -19.23 -2.10 -11.02
CA ALA A 225 -18.56 -1.89 -12.29
C ALA A 225 -17.28 -2.74 -12.39
N PRO A 226 -17.00 -3.38 -13.55
CA PRO A 226 -15.79 -4.16 -13.73
C PRO A 226 -14.56 -3.24 -13.76
N ARG A 227 -13.43 -3.81 -13.37
CA ARG A 227 -12.13 -3.12 -13.41
C ARG A 227 -11.71 -2.82 -14.84
N ILE A 228 -11.29 -1.58 -15.09
CA ILE A 228 -10.85 -1.12 -16.41
C ILE A 228 -9.53 -1.74 -16.88
N ASP A 229 -8.70 -2.21 -15.94
CA ASP A 229 -7.35 -2.74 -16.18
C ASP A 229 -7.31 -4.26 -16.35
N ILE A 230 -8.38 -4.99 -15.98
CA ILE A 230 -8.41 -6.46 -16.04
C ILE A 230 -8.38 -7.01 -17.48
N PRO A 231 -9.13 -6.47 -18.46
CA PRO A 231 -9.14 -7.04 -19.82
C PRO A 231 -7.73 -7.13 -20.45
N SER A 232 -6.91 -6.08 -20.35
CA SER A 232 -5.55 -6.08 -20.88
C SER A 232 -4.61 -6.99 -20.11
N LYS A 233 -4.80 -7.14 -18.78
CA LYS A 233 -4.06 -8.10 -17.96
C LYS A 233 -4.34 -9.55 -18.36
N VAL A 234 -5.61 -9.89 -18.59
CA VAL A 234 -6.02 -11.23 -19.03
C VAL A 234 -5.54 -11.52 -20.45
N HIS A 235 -5.56 -10.54 -21.35
CA HIS A 235 -5.06 -10.68 -22.73
C HIS A 235 -3.54 -10.62 -22.86
N GLY A 236 -2.80 -10.38 -21.77
CA GLY A 236 -1.34 -10.28 -21.80
C GLY A 236 -0.80 -9.05 -22.51
N THR A 237 -1.63 -8.02 -22.73
CA THR A 237 -1.24 -6.75 -23.37
C THR A 237 -0.92 -5.65 -22.35
N TYR A 238 -1.23 -5.88 -21.05
CA TYR A 238 -0.85 -4.95 -19.99
C TYR A 238 0.67 -4.99 -19.73
N THR A 239 1.32 -3.82 -19.78
CA THR A 239 2.77 -3.73 -19.57
C THR A 239 3.07 -3.43 -18.09
N TYR A 240 3.52 -4.45 -17.36
CA TYR A 240 4.12 -4.29 -16.03
C TYR A 240 5.55 -3.76 -16.13
N ILE A 241 6.08 -3.17 -15.04
CA ILE A 241 7.46 -2.64 -14.98
C ILE A 241 8.52 -3.68 -15.39
N HIS A 242 8.28 -4.98 -15.13
CA HIS A 242 9.18 -6.08 -15.55
C HIS A 242 9.26 -6.26 -17.07
N ALA A 243 8.18 -5.94 -17.78
CA ALA A 243 8.06 -6.07 -19.22
C ALA A 243 8.42 -4.78 -19.97
N LEU A 244 8.60 -3.65 -19.28
CA LEU A 244 8.97 -2.38 -19.89
C LEU A 244 10.28 -2.52 -20.70
N ARG A 245 10.30 -1.96 -21.91
CA ARG A 245 11.45 -1.92 -22.81
C ARG A 245 11.67 -0.48 -23.26
N ILE A 246 12.92 -0.04 -23.21
CA ILE A 246 13.36 1.29 -23.65
C ILE A 246 14.53 1.10 -24.63
N PRO A 247 14.64 1.90 -25.71
CA PRO A 247 15.77 1.81 -26.62
C PRO A 247 17.12 1.94 -25.89
N GLY A 248 18.07 1.06 -26.23
CA GLY A 248 19.42 1.06 -25.63
C GLY A 248 19.47 0.59 -24.17
N MET A 249 18.38 0.01 -23.64
CA MET A 249 18.31 -0.43 -22.25
C MET A 249 19.19 -1.66 -21.97
N LEU A 250 20.01 -1.57 -20.92
CA LEU A 250 20.75 -2.67 -20.34
C LEU A 250 19.95 -3.34 -19.21
N HIS A 251 20.26 -4.60 -18.93
CA HIS A 251 19.77 -5.32 -17.76
C HIS A 251 20.78 -5.22 -16.63
N GLY A 252 20.31 -5.00 -15.39
CA GLY A 252 21.13 -4.88 -14.20
C GLY A 252 20.83 -5.93 -13.13
N ARG A 253 21.85 -6.29 -12.34
CA ARG A 253 21.72 -7.06 -11.09
C ARG A 253 22.51 -6.41 -9.96
N TRP A 254 21.94 -6.44 -8.76
CA TRP A 254 22.59 -5.96 -7.53
C TRP A 254 23.19 -7.16 -6.80
N ILE A 255 24.51 -7.12 -6.55
CA ILE A 255 25.24 -8.19 -5.87
C ILE A 255 25.33 -7.88 -4.39
N ARG A 256 24.84 -8.80 -3.55
CA ARG A 256 24.77 -8.69 -2.09
C ARG A 256 25.07 -10.04 -1.43
N PRO A 257 25.40 -10.09 -0.13
CA PRO A 257 25.44 -11.36 0.60
C PRO A 257 24.12 -12.12 0.48
N ARG A 258 24.13 -13.45 0.63
CA ARG A 258 22.86 -14.21 0.68
C ARG A 258 22.21 -14.03 2.04
N GLY A 259 21.18 -13.17 2.11
CA GLY A 259 20.46 -12.83 3.34
C GLY A 259 21.06 -11.64 4.08
N GLN A 260 20.20 -10.82 4.66
CA GLN A 260 20.53 -9.67 5.48
C GLN A 260 21.11 -10.17 6.81
N GLY A 261 22.27 -9.61 7.20
CA GLY A 261 22.77 -9.72 8.58
C GLY A 261 22.12 -8.70 9.52
N PRO A 262 22.70 -8.45 10.71
CA PRO A 262 22.25 -7.37 11.58
C PRO A 262 22.21 -6.03 10.86
N TYR A 263 21.15 -5.27 11.11
CA TYR A 263 21.08 -3.89 10.65
C TYR A 263 21.93 -2.98 11.53
N MET A 264 22.94 -2.34 10.93
CA MET A 264 23.89 -1.47 11.63
C MET A 264 23.68 0.00 11.25
N SER A 265 23.94 0.90 12.19
CA SER A 265 23.83 2.35 11.98
C SER A 265 24.92 2.93 11.08
N ASP A 266 26.07 2.25 10.94
CA ASP A 266 27.30 2.74 10.30
C ASP A 266 27.73 1.93 9.05
N GLY A 267 26.90 1.00 8.57
CA GLY A 267 27.25 0.31 7.35
C GLY A 267 26.38 -0.89 7.02
N TRP A 268 26.01 -0.94 5.76
CA TRP A 268 25.60 -2.14 5.07
C TRP A 268 26.75 -3.16 4.98
N ALA A 269 26.49 -4.36 4.45
CA ALA A 269 27.56 -5.32 4.17
C ALA A 269 28.63 -4.69 3.25
N LYS A 270 29.86 -4.55 3.77
CA LYS A 270 30.96 -3.86 3.07
C LYS A 270 31.74 -4.84 2.18
N PRO A 271 31.85 -4.62 0.87
CA PRO A 271 32.66 -5.48 0.00
C PRO A 271 34.15 -5.18 0.20
N LEU A 272 34.90 -6.14 0.74
CA LEU A 272 36.36 -6.04 0.91
C LEU A 272 37.11 -6.38 -0.39
N LYS A 273 36.58 -7.33 -1.18
CA LYS A 273 37.17 -7.76 -2.44
C LYS A 273 36.08 -8.23 -3.40
N VAL A 274 36.12 -7.75 -4.64
CA VAL A 274 35.25 -8.19 -5.74
C VAL A 274 36.11 -8.94 -6.75
N ASP A 275 35.96 -10.26 -6.84
CA ASP A 275 36.67 -11.12 -7.77
C ASP A 275 35.80 -11.43 -9.00
N THR A 276 36.28 -10.98 -10.16
CA THR A 276 35.60 -11.06 -11.47
C THR A 276 36.24 -12.10 -12.39
N THR A 277 37.23 -12.86 -11.93
CA THR A 277 37.95 -13.86 -12.77
C THR A 277 37.01 -14.90 -13.37
N GLY A 278 35.96 -15.28 -12.64
CA GLY A 278 34.95 -16.24 -13.08
C GLY A 278 34.12 -15.77 -14.28
N ILE A 279 34.04 -14.47 -14.56
CA ILE A 279 33.14 -13.92 -15.59
C ILE A 279 33.84 -13.48 -16.88
N THR A 280 35.13 -13.77 -17.03
CA THR A 280 35.93 -13.35 -18.20
C THR A 280 35.40 -13.86 -19.55
N HIS A 281 34.61 -14.94 -19.53
CA HIS A 281 33.96 -15.52 -20.71
C HIS A 281 32.65 -14.79 -21.11
N LEU A 282 32.09 -13.95 -20.23
CA LEU A 282 30.85 -13.20 -20.47
C LEU A 282 31.19 -11.84 -21.11
N LYS A 283 31.03 -11.74 -22.43
CA LYS A 283 31.29 -10.51 -23.19
C LYS A 283 30.22 -9.46 -22.92
N GLY A 284 30.62 -8.19 -22.84
CA GLY A 284 29.70 -7.06 -22.68
C GLY A 284 29.15 -6.86 -21.26
N VAL A 285 29.58 -7.67 -20.29
CA VAL A 285 29.27 -7.46 -18.87
C VAL A 285 30.17 -6.37 -18.31
N LYS A 286 29.58 -5.34 -17.72
CA LYS A 286 30.27 -4.31 -16.94
C LYS A 286 29.97 -4.49 -15.46
N VAL A 287 31.02 -4.65 -14.66
CA VAL A 287 30.94 -4.61 -13.19
C VAL A 287 31.02 -3.16 -12.75
N ILE A 288 30.09 -2.74 -11.89
CA ILE A 288 29.99 -1.38 -11.34
C ILE A 288 30.17 -1.49 -9.83
N GLN A 289 31.17 -0.78 -9.31
CA GLN A 289 31.39 -0.62 -7.87
C GLN A 289 31.46 0.86 -7.53
N VAL A 290 30.57 1.32 -6.65
CA VAL A 290 30.50 2.71 -6.16
C VAL A 290 30.35 2.67 -4.65
N GLY A 291 31.41 3.03 -3.92
CA GLY A 291 31.47 2.79 -2.48
C GLY A 291 31.28 1.30 -2.17
N ASP A 292 30.31 0.99 -1.30
CA ASP A 292 29.93 -0.37 -0.93
C ASP A 292 28.94 -1.03 -1.92
N PHE A 293 28.42 -0.28 -2.89
CA PHE A 293 27.50 -0.82 -3.90
C PHE A 293 28.25 -1.65 -4.92
N VAL A 294 27.78 -2.88 -5.17
CA VAL A 294 28.29 -3.76 -6.25
C VAL A 294 27.15 -4.19 -7.14
N GLY A 295 27.27 -3.97 -8.44
CA GLY A 295 26.30 -4.43 -9.43
C GLY A 295 26.93 -4.79 -10.76
N VAL A 296 26.13 -5.41 -11.63
CA VAL A 296 26.53 -5.75 -13.00
C VAL A 296 25.47 -5.31 -13.99
N VAL A 297 25.92 -4.87 -15.17
CA VAL A 297 25.04 -4.53 -16.30
C VAL A 297 25.53 -5.17 -17.60
N ALA A 298 24.60 -5.54 -18.47
CA ALA A 298 24.87 -6.02 -19.84
C ALA A 298 23.61 -5.89 -20.70
N GLU A 299 23.76 -6.03 -22.03
CA GLU A 299 22.63 -6.01 -22.97
C GLU A 299 21.69 -7.21 -22.77
N ARG A 300 22.24 -8.40 -22.47
CA ARG A 300 21.44 -9.63 -22.30
C ARG A 300 21.20 -9.90 -20.82
N GLU A 301 19.94 -10.11 -20.47
CA GLU A 301 19.54 -10.45 -19.09
C GLU A 301 20.22 -11.71 -18.56
N TYR A 302 20.37 -12.72 -19.42
CA TYR A 302 21.02 -13.97 -19.03
C TYR A 302 22.48 -13.77 -18.60
N ASP A 303 23.22 -12.90 -19.29
CA ASP A 303 24.64 -12.65 -19.00
C ASP A 303 24.82 -11.98 -17.63
N VAL A 304 23.96 -11.02 -17.26
CA VAL A 304 24.02 -10.40 -15.92
C VAL A 304 23.58 -11.35 -14.80
N VAL A 305 22.64 -12.26 -15.08
CA VAL A 305 22.27 -13.32 -14.10
C VAL A 305 23.45 -14.26 -13.88
N GLN A 306 24.12 -14.70 -14.95
CA GLN A 306 25.31 -15.54 -14.85
C GLN A 306 26.45 -14.81 -14.14
N ALA A 307 26.71 -13.55 -14.50
CA ALA A 307 27.75 -12.76 -13.88
C ALA A 307 27.53 -12.56 -12.37
N ALA A 308 26.31 -12.17 -11.98
CA ALA A 308 25.96 -11.98 -10.57
C ALA A 308 26.09 -13.27 -9.73
N ALA A 309 25.85 -14.43 -10.34
CA ALA A 309 26.02 -15.73 -9.67
C ALA A 309 27.49 -16.16 -9.52
N GLN A 310 28.38 -15.70 -10.40
CA GLN A 310 29.77 -16.17 -10.49
C GLN A 310 30.79 -15.20 -9.87
N ILE A 311 30.47 -13.90 -9.77
CA ILE A 311 31.30 -12.92 -9.08
C ILE A 311 31.38 -13.29 -7.61
N LYS A 312 32.62 -13.44 -7.10
CA LYS A 312 32.86 -13.73 -5.69
C LYS A 312 33.16 -12.44 -4.97
N VAL A 313 32.29 -12.06 -4.04
CA VAL A 313 32.53 -10.91 -3.17
C VAL A 313 32.92 -11.41 -1.78
N THR A 314 34.07 -10.96 -1.30
CA THR A 314 34.47 -11.11 0.11
C THR A 314 33.86 -9.94 0.88
N TRP A 315 32.99 -10.22 1.83
CA TRP A 315 32.32 -9.21 2.65
C TRP A 315 33.03 -9.07 3.99
N ALA A 316 32.96 -7.88 4.59
CA ALA A 316 33.37 -7.69 5.98
C ALA A 316 32.51 -8.51 6.94
N ASP A 317 33.10 -8.90 8.07
CA ASP A 317 32.37 -9.62 9.12
C ASP A 317 31.23 -8.76 9.67
N SER A 318 30.07 -9.39 9.87
CA SER A 318 28.91 -8.78 10.49
C SER A 318 28.79 -9.23 11.95
N PRO A 319 28.17 -8.41 12.83
CA PRO A 319 27.83 -8.84 14.17
C PRO A 319 26.95 -10.08 14.18
N ILE A 320 26.89 -10.74 15.34
CA ILE A 320 26.11 -11.95 15.53
C ILE A 320 24.68 -11.56 15.94
N LEU A 321 23.69 -12.08 15.22
CA LEU A 321 22.27 -11.96 15.56
C LEU A 321 21.91 -12.84 16.77
N PRO A 322 20.87 -12.48 17.55
CA PRO A 322 20.19 -13.45 18.41
C PRO A 322 19.88 -14.75 17.67
N SER A 323 19.86 -15.87 18.38
CA SER A 323 19.11 -17.03 17.88
C SER A 323 17.64 -16.64 17.67
N HIS A 324 17.02 -17.14 16.60
CA HIS A 324 15.60 -16.93 16.31
C HIS A 324 14.68 -17.29 17.50
N THR A 325 15.07 -18.25 18.34
CA THR A 325 14.32 -18.65 19.54
C THR A 325 14.45 -17.68 20.72
N ASP A 326 15.47 -16.81 20.71
CA ASP A 326 15.91 -16.04 21.87
C ASP A 326 15.54 -14.55 21.76
N VAL A 327 14.90 -14.13 20.67
CA VAL A 327 14.53 -12.71 20.43
C VAL A 327 13.76 -12.12 21.63
N GLN A 328 12.74 -12.83 22.11
CA GLN A 328 11.91 -12.35 23.22
C GLN A 328 12.73 -12.24 24.52
N SER A 329 13.54 -13.26 24.85
CA SER A 329 14.34 -13.25 26.08
C SER A 329 15.41 -12.16 26.04
N GLN A 330 15.99 -11.87 24.87
CA GLN A 330 16.90 -10.73 24.70
C GLN A 330 16.20 -9.39 24.91
N TRP A 331 15.01 -9.18 24.35
CA TRP A 331 14.24 -7.95 24.58
C TRP A 331 13.91 -7.79 26.07
N ARG A 332 13.52 -8.86 26.77
CA ARG A 332 13.29 -8.81 28.23
C ARG A 332 14.54 -8.45 29.01
N LYS A 333 15.68 -9.04 28.65
CA LYS A 333 16.97 -8.76 29.30
C LYS A 333 17.37 -7.30 29.11
N ALA A 334 17.26 -6.78 27.89
CA ALA A 334 17.55 -5.38 27.59
C ALA A 334 16.60 -4.43 28.33
N ASP A 335 15.31 -4.78 28.41
CA ASP A 335 14.31 -4.00 29.14
C ASP A 335 14.61 -3.92 30.64
N SER A 336 14.91 -5.07 31.26
CA SER A 336 15.28 -5.14 32.68
C SER A 336 16.59 -4.41 32.99
N ALA A 337 17.46 -4.26 31.99
CA ALA A 337 18.69 -3.47 32.08
C ALA A 337 18.48 -1.97 31.81
N GLY A 338 17.24 -1.51 31.57
CA GLY A 338 16.93 -0.11 31.30
C GLY A 338 17.37 0.38 29.91
N GLN A 339 17.66 -0.53 28.98
CA GLN A 339 18.18 -0.22 27.64
C GLN A 339 17.08 0.08 26.62
N ILE A 340 15.81 -0.15 26.97
CA ILE A 340 14.66 0.07 26.09
C ILE A 340 13.83 1.22 26.67
N PRO A 341 13.86 2.42 26.05
CA PRO A 341 13.08 3.55 26.50
C PRO A 341 11.58 3.24 26.46
N ALA A 342 10.87 3.61 27.54
CA ALA A 342 9.43 3.53 27.63
C ALA A 342 8.80 4.91 27.39
N ARG A 343 7.72 4.96 26.61
CA ARG A 343 6.93 6.18 26.37
C ARG A 343 5.46 5.88 26.55
N ILE A 344 4.78 6.65 27.37
CA ILE A 344 3.31 6.58 27.48
C ILE A 344 2.72 7.28 26.26
N THR A 345 1.99 6.54 25.42
CA THR A 345 1.37 7.05 24.18
C THR A 345 -0.11 7.32 24.34
N SER A 346 -0.74 6.74 25.36
CA SER A 346 -2.09 7.05 25.79
C SER A 346 -2.20 6.86 27.31
N ASN A 347 -2.86 7.79 27.98
CA ASN A 347 -3.15 7.72 29.41
C ASN A 347 -4.50 8.38 29.69
N VAL A 348 -5.51 7.59 29.99
CA VAL A 348 -6.87 8.04 30.25
C VAL A 348 -7.31 7.48 31.61
N GLY A 349 -7.83 8.33 32.48
CA GLY A 349 -8.18 7.94 33.86
C GLY A 349 -6.95 7.51 34.68
N ASN A 350 -7.19 6.78 35.77
CA ASN A 350 -6.14 6.20 36.61
C ASN A 350 -6.17 4.67 36.50
N PHE A 351 -5.23 4.12 35.72
CA PHE A 351 -5.08 2.66 35.54
C PHE A 351 -4.89 1.93 36.87
N ASP A 352 -3.98 2.41 37.72
CA ASP A 352 -3.56 1.66 38.91
C ASP A 352 -4.72 1.53 39.91
N THR A 353 -5.50 2.61 40.12
CA THR A 353 -6.72 2.57 40.94
C THR A 353 -7.81 1.68 40.33
N ALA A 354 -8.07 1.83 39.03
CA ALA A 354 -9.13 1.07 38.37
C ALA A 354 -8.81 -0.43 38.31
N PHE A 355 -7.55 -0.78 38.09
CA PHE A 355 -7.09 -2.18 38.07
C PHE A 355 -7.22 -2.81 39.45
N ALA A 356 -6.77 -2.11 40.50
CA ALA A 356 -6.92 -2.58 41.88
C ALA A 356 -8.38 -2.80 42.30
N GLY A 357 -9.30 -1.98 41.78
CA GLY A 357 -10.75 -2.09 42.03
C GLY A 357 -11.50 -3.09 41.13
N ALA A 358 -10.85 -3.70 40.14
CA ALA A 358 -11.52 -4.64 39.24
C ALA A 358 -11.96 -5.92 39.96
N ALA A 359 -13.17 -6.41 39.67
CA ALA A 359 -13.71 -7.63 40.25
C ALA A 359 -12.98 -8.89 39.75
N LYS A 360 -12.50 -8.87 38.51
CA LYS A 360 -11.63 -9.88 37.91
C LYS A 360 -10.47 -9.18 37.23
N GLN A 361 -9.27 -9.71 37.41
CA GLN A 361 -8.03 -9.22 36.80
C GLN A 361 -7.37 -10.35 36.03
N VAL A 362 -6.86 -10.05 34.84
CA VAL A 362 -6.10 -10.98 34.00
C VAL A 362 -4.88 -10.29 33.44
N SER A 363 -3.85 -11.08 33.11
CA SER A 363 -2.64 -10.60 32.44
C SER A 363 -2.06 -11.66 31.51
N ALA A 364 -1.39 -11.23 30.45
CA ALA A 364 -0.74 -12.11 29.47
C ALA A 364 0.35 -11.38 28.67
N SER A 365 1.27 -12.15 28.12
CA SER A 365 2.28 -11.70 27.17
C SER A 365 2.09 -12.42 25.83
N PHE A 366 2.06 -11.67 24.73
CA PHE A 366 1.89 -12.18 23.38
C PHE A 366 3.08 -11.83 22.50
N TYR A 367 3.38 -12.67 21.50
CA TYR A 367 4.42 -12.42 20.51
C TYR A 367 3.92 -12.69 19.08
N ALA A 368 4.11 -11.73 18.19
CA ALA A 368 3.90 -11.88 16.76
C ALA A 368 5.23 -11.68 16.04
N GLY A 369 5.71 -12.71 15.34
CA GLY A 369 7.00 -12.67 14.65
C GLY A 369 7.03 -11.74 13.44
N ALA A 370 8.25 -11.38 13.02
CA ALA A 370 8.49 -10.60 11.81
C ALA A 370 8.11 -11.40 10.55
N ARG A 371 7.70 -10.69 9.49
CA ARG A 371 7.20 -11.28 8.23
C ARG A 371 7.72 -10.52 7.02
N GLY A 372 7.83 -11.19 5.88
CA GLY A 372 8.15 -10.54 4.60
C GLY A 372 6.90 -10.07 3.86
N HIS A 373 7.04 -9.05 3.01
CA HIS A 373 5.98 -8.60 2.10
C HIS A 373 5.66 -9.62 1.01
N ASN A 374 6.70 -10.24 0.46
CA ASN A 374 6.62 -11.36 -0.47
C ASN A 374 5.68 -11.18 -1.68
N PRO A 375 5.81 -10.10 -2.48
CA PRO A 375 5.14 -10.03 -3.77
C PRO A 375 5.60 -11.15 -4.70
N ILE A 376 4.71 -11.62 -5.59
CA ILE A 376 4.98 -12.78 -6.46
C ILE A 376 6.17 -12.53 -7.39
N GLY A 377 6.31 -11.31 -7.91
CA GLY A 377 7.46 -10.88 -8.71
C GLY A 377 8.44 -10.04 -7.88
N PRO A 378 9.75 -10.25 -8.04
CA PRO A 378 10.77 -9.44 -7.36
C PRO A 378 10.72 -7.95 -7.73
N GLY A 379 11.25 -7.08 -6.88
CA GLY A 379 11.48 -5.68 -7.19
C GLY A 379 12.09 -5.46 -8.58
N CYS A 380 11.53 -4.50 -9.33
CA CYS A 380 12.07 -4.04 -10.61
C CYS A 380 11.90 -2.53 -10.78
N ALA A 381 12.93 -1.85 -11.31
CA ALA A 381 12.85 -0.46 -11.74
C ALA A 381 13.70 -0.22 -12.99
N VAL A 382 13.35 0.80 -13.77
CA VAL A 382 14.16 1.26 -14.92
C VAL A 382 14.65 2.67 -14.64
N GLY A 383 15.97 2.85 -14.53
CA GLY A 383 16.60 4.15 -14.34
C GLY A 383 17.17 4.70 -15.64
N ILE A 384 17.01 6.00 -15.84
CA ILE A 384 17.63 6.78 -16.91
C ILE A 384 18.30 7.98 -16.27
N TYR A 385 19.62 7.99 -16.27
CA TYR A 385 20.42 9.10 -15.77
C TYR A 385 21.12 9.80 -16.94
N THR A 386 20.84 11.08 -17.12
CA THR A 386 21.49 11.91 -18.15
C THR A 386 22.38 12.94 -17.49
N LYS A 387 23.68 12.88 -17.76
CA LYS A 387 24.64 13.88 -17.30
C LYS A 387 24.49 15.16 -18.12
N GLY A 388 24.33 16.30 -17.46
CA GLY A 388 24.33 17.62 -18.06
C GLY A 388 25.74 18.24 -18.08
N SER A 389 25.90 19.31 -18.85
CA SER A 389 27.20 20.00 -19.00
C SER A 389 27.61 20.82 -17.77
N GLY A 390 26.70 21.09 -16.84
CA GLY A 390 26.94 21.82 -15.59
C GLY A 390 27.05 20.91 -14.36
N GLY A 391 27.25 19.61 -14.54
CA GLY A 391 27.25 18.62 -13.44
C GLY A 391 25.86 18.44 -12.83
N ALA A 392 25.80 18.03 -11.56
CA ALA A 392 24.58 17.59 -10.87
C ALA A 392 23.41 18.59 -10.93
N SER A 393 23.68 19.90 -10.99
CA SER A 393 22.64 20.94 -11.14
C SER A 393 21.90 20.90 -12.49
N THR A 394 22.50 20.25 -13.50
CA THR A 394 21.94 20.11 -14.86
C THR A 394 21.68 18.65 -15.25
N ASP A 395 22.10 17.70 -14.40
CA ASP A 395 21.80 16.29 -14.57
C ASP A 395 20.28 16.07 -14.48
N LYS A 396 19.80 15.04 -15.17
CA LYS A 396 18.38 14.66 -15.19
C LYS A 396 18.23 13.19 -14.84
N ILE A 397 17.18 12.88 -14.08
CA ILE A 397 16.86 11.53 -13.65
C ILE A 397 15.42 11.24 -14.04
N THR A 398 15.20 10.20 -14.84
CA THR A 398 13.88 9.60 -15.03
C THR A 398 13.91 8.18 -14.49
N VAL A 399 12.97 7.83 -13.62
CA VAL A 399 12.83 6.46 -13.12
C VAL A 399 11.40 5.95 -13.36
N TYR A 400 11.31 4.73 -13.90
CA TYR A 400 10.08 3.95 -13.94
C TYR A 400 10.08 2.98 -12.75
N ASN A 401 9.08 3.08 -11.88
CA ASN A 401 9.00 2.30 -10.64
C ASN A 401 7.53 1.95 -10.29
N ASN A 402 7.34 0.94 -9.45
CA ASN A 402 6.06 0.55 -8.85
C ASN A 402 5.89 1.03 -7.40
N THR A 403 6.55 2.14 -7.02
CA THR A 403 6.46 2.73 -5.67
C THR A 403 5.05 3.21 -5.33
N GLN A 404 4.70 3.13 -4.05
CA GLN A 404 3.45 3.66 -3.49
C GLN A 404 3.42 5.19 -3.35
N ASN A 405 4.55 5.86 -3.55
CA ASN A 405 4.68 7.30 -3.35
C ASN A 405 5.71 7.86 -4.34
N VAL A 406 5.23 8.27 -5.51
CA VAL A 406 6.07 8.78 -6.60
C VAL A 406 6.71 10.11 -6.25
N GLU A 407 6.09 10.92 -5.40
CA GLU A 407 6.59 12.23 -5.00
C GLU A 407 7.75 12.12 -4.01
N SER A 408 7.60 11.28 -2.98
CA SER A 408 8.71 11.01 -2.07
C SER A 408 9.85 10.29 -2.78
N GLU A 409 9.56 9.46 -3.79
CA GLU A 409 10.59 8.85 -4.63
C GLU A 409 11.39 9.92 -5.38
N ALA A 410 10.72 10.89 -6.02
CA ALA A 410 11.39 11.98 -6.71
C ALA A 410 12.27 12.81 -5.75
N GLN A 411 11.78 13.10 -4.54
CA GLN A 411 12.54 13.80 -3.49
C GLN A 411 13.77 13.01 -3.04
N ASN A 412 13.62 11.69 -2.84
CA ASN A 412 14.71 10.82 -2.42
C ASN A 412 15.77 10.67 -3.50
N LEU A 413 15.38 10.56 -4.77
CA LEU A 413 16.31 10.56 -5.91
C LEU A 413 17.06 11.89 -6.02
N ALA A 414 16.36 13.03 -5.94
CA ALA A 414 16.97 14.36 -5.95
C ALA A 414 18.03 14.49 -4.85
N THR A 415 17.69 14.09 -3.62
CA THR A 415 18.60 14.14 -2.47
C THR A 415 19.78 13.18 -2.63
N THR A 416 19.53 11.95 -3.07
CA THR A 416 20.57 10.90 -3.21
C THR A 416 21.65 11.28 -4.23
N PHE A 417 21.24 11.91 -5.33
CA PHE A 417 22.14 12.26 -6.42
C PHE A 417 22.57 13.74 -6.44
N GLY A 418 22.08 14.56 -5.51
CA GLY A 418 22.37 16.00 -5.46
C GLY A 418 21.83 16.78 -6.66
N VAL A 419 20.72 16.32 -7.26
CA VAL A 419 20.10 16.88 -8.47
C VAL A 419 18.87 17.71 -8.09
N PRO A 420 18.59 18.86 -8.75
CA PRO A 420 17.37 19.63 -8.49
C PRO A 420 16.11 18.78 -8.68
N LEU A 421 15.13 18.90 -7.78
CA LEU A 421 13.87 18.15 -7.87
C LEU A 421 13.14 18.36 -9.20
N THR A 422 13.25 19.57 -9.79
CA THR A 422 12.68 19.90 -11.11
C THR A 422 13.30 19.12 -12.27
N ASN A 423 14.46 18.47 -12.05
CA ASN A 423 15.14 17.63 -13.03
C ASN A 423 14.92 16.13 -12.76
N VAL A 424 14.06 15.78 -11.79
CA VAL A 424 13.72 14.40 -11.46
C VAL A 424 12.28 14.11 -11.87
N GLN A 425 12.11 13.04 -12.62
CA GLN A 425 10.82 12.52 -13.05
C GLN A 425 10.65 11.09 -12.56
N VAL A 426 9.52 10.80 -11.91
CA VAL A 426 9.11 9.44 -11.56
C VAL A 426 7.84 9.09 -12.31
N VAL A 427 7.88 7.98 -13.03
CA VAL A 427 6.77 7.46 -13.82
C VAL A 427 6.34 6.12 -13.24
N PHE A 428 5.09 6.03 -12.79
CA PHE A 428 4.54 4.81 -12.23
C PHE A 428 4.24 3.79 -13.32
N TYR A 429 4.71 2.56 -13.12
CA TYR A 429 4.24 1.35 -13.81
C TYR A 429 3.88 0.32 -12.76
N GLU A 430 2.75 -0.37 -12.95
CA GLU A 430 2.36 -1.42 -12.00
C GLU A 430 3.40 -2.55 -11.99
N GLY A 431 3.71 -3.03 -10.79
CA GLY A 431 4.55 -4.20 -10.55
C GLY A 431 3.75 -5.33 -9.91
N SER A 432 4.41 -6.29 -9.29
CA SER A 432 3.75 -7.44 -8.65
C SER A 432 3.18 -7.14 -7.26
N SER A 433 2.59 -5.95 -7.08
CA SER A 433 2.25 -5.32 -5.81
C SER A 433 3.45 -4.98 -4.92
N THR A 434 3.20 -4.31 -3.79
CA THR A 434 4.22 -3.95 -2.79
C THR A 434 3.85 -4.42 -1.38
N TYR A 435 2.55 -4.58 -1.10
CA TYR A 435 1.98 -4.85 0.24
C TYR A 435 2.52 -3.93 1.35
N GLY A 436 3.00 -2.73 0.99
CA GLY A 436 3.64 -1.78 1.90
C GLY A 436 5.04 -1.35 1.42
N ASN A 437 5.88 -0.91 2.36
CA ASN A 437 7.21 -0.36 2.11
C ASN A 437 8.29 -1.46 2.17
N GLY A 438 8.28 -2.37 1.20
CA GLY A 438 9.43 -3.22 0.87
C GLY A 438 10.41 -2.49 -0.07
N TYR A 439 11.25 -3.21 -0.82
CA TYR A 439 12.24 -2.58 -1.72
C TYR A 439 11.68 -1.82 -2.92
N HIS A 440 10.43 -2.05 -3.25
CA HIS A 440 9.68 -1.28 -4.26
C HIS A 440 9.56 0.20 -3.86
N ALA A 441 9.74 0.51 -2.58
CA ALA A 441 9.83 1.86 -2.07
C ALA A 441 11.31 2.31 -2.04
N PHE A 442 11.67 3.20 -2.96
CA PHE A 442 12.90 4.00 -2.95
C PHE A 442 14.20 3.31 -3.37
N ASP A 443 14.58 2.21 -2.73
CA ASP A 443 15.95 1.67 -2.87
C ASP A 443 16.26 1.15 -4.28
N ILE A 444 15.32 0.41 -4.88
CA ILE A 444 15.54 -0.17 -6.22
C ILE A 444 15.58 0.89 -7.32
N ALA A 445 14.78 1.95 -7.17
CA ALA A 445 14.77 3.10 -8.07
C ALA A 445 16.11 3.84 -8.02
N GLN A 446 16.63 4.10 -6.82
CA GLN A 446 17.96 4.69 -6.64
C GLN A 446 19.05 3.80 -7.23
N ALA A 447 19.01 2.48 -7.00
CA ALA A 447 20.01 1.56 -7.52
C ALA A 447 19.95 1.46 -9.06
N ALA A 448 18.76 1.49 -9.66
CA ALA A 448 18.61 1.53 -11.12
C ALA A 448 19.18 2.83 -11.72
N ALA A 449 18.91 3.97 -11.08
CA ALA A 449 19.47 5.26 -11.49
C ALA A 449 21.00 5.30 -11.35
N LEU A 450 21.55 4.73 -10.26
CA LEU A 450 23.00 4.60 -10.04
C LEU A 450 23.65 3.76 -11.14
N LEU A 451 23.11 2.57 -11.41
CA LEU A 451 23.61 1.72 -12.49
C LEU A 451 23.53 2.42 -13.84
N SER A 452 22.44 3.14 -14.12
CA SER A 452 22.30 3.92 -15.35
C SER A 452 23.36 5.01 -15.48
N ARG A 453 23.62 5.76 -14.40
CA ARG A 453 24.66 6.81 -14.34
C ARG A 453 26.04 6.27 -14.67
N GLU A 454 26.40 5.13 -14.09
CA GLU A 454 27.70 4.51 -14.29
C GLU A 454 27.81 3.76 -15.62
N ALA A 455 26.70 3.22 -16.13
CA ALA A 455 26.67 2.56 -17.43
C ALA A 455 26.67 3.53 -18.62
N GLY A 456 26.09 4.73 -18.45
CA GLY A 456 25.85 5.68 -19.54
C GLY A 456 24.69 5.27 -20.45
N ALA A 457 23.77 4.45 -19.96
CA ALA A 457 22.62 3.91 -20.70
C ALA A 457 21.43 3.70 -19.76
N PRO A 458 20.17 3.62 -20.27
CA PRO A 458 19.04 3.16 -19.46
C PRO A 458 19.31 1.79 -18.85
N VAL A 459 18.96 1.57 -17.59
CA VAL A 459 19.18 0.27 -16.91
C VAL A 459 17.89 -0.22 -16.26
N ARG A 460 17.46 -1.42 -16.64
CA ARG A 460 16.43 -2.20 -15.93
C ARG A 460 17.09 -3.05 -14.85
N LEU A 461 16.97 -2.62 -13.60
CA LEU A 461 17.38 -3.40 -12.44
C LEU A 461 16.22 -4.28 -11.98
N GLN A 462 16.44 -5.59 -11.90
CA GLN A 462 15.51 -6.54 -11.32
C GLN A 462 16.22 -7.38 -10.25
N LEU A 463 15.61 -7.51 -9.08
CA LEU A 463 16.10 -8.37 -8.01
C LEU A 463 15.86 -9.85 -8.34
N MET A 464 16.72 -10.75 -7.84
CA MET A 464 16.39 -12.17 -7.76
C MET A 464 15.47 -12.44 -6.56
N ARG A 465 14.80 -13.61 -6.52
CA ARG A 465 13.90 -13.97 -5.40
C ARG A 465 14.63 -13.93 -4.04
N TRP A 466 15.85 -14.45 -3.97
CA TRP A 466 16.67 -14.41 -2.76
C TRP A 466 17.16 -13.01 -2.40
N ASP A 467 17.31 -12.14 -3.39
CA ASP A 467 17.68 -10.74 -3.17
C ASP A 467 16.52 -9.95 -2.58
N GLU A 468 15.29 -10.23 -3.00
CA GLU A 468 14.11 -9.60 -2.41
C GLU A 468 13.83 -10.17 -1.02
N GLN A 469 13.66 -11.48 -0.87
CA GLN A 469 13.27 -12.06 0.42
C GLN A 469 14.37 -11.99 1.47
N GLY A 470 15.63 -12.13 1.05
CA GLY A 470 16.76 -12.09 1.95
C GLY A 470 17.10 -10.70 2.44
N TRP A 471 16.66 -9.64 1.76
CA TRP A 471 17.07 -8.27 2.11
C TRP A 471 15.93 -7.27 2.26
N THR A 472 14.68 -7.61 1.90
CA THR A 472 13.56 -6.66 2.02
C THR A 472 13.48 -6.06 3.42
N LYS A 473 12.91 -4.86 3.53
CA LYS A 473 12.37 -4.41 4.82
C LYS A 473 11.30 -5.42 5.26
N TYR A 474 11.30 -5.83 6.51
CA TYR A 474 10.35 -6.81 7.05
C TYR A 474 9.24 -6.11 7.85
N GLY A 475 8.04 -6.69 7.84
CA GLY A 475 7.01 -6.36 8.80
C GLY A 475 7.50 -6.64 10.22
N GLN A 476 7.26 -5.68 11.12
CA GLN A 476 7.79 -5.66 12.47
C GLN A 476 7.32 -6.84 13.32
N ALA A 477 8.22 -7.35 14.16
CA ALA A 477 7.87 -8.23 15.27
C ALA A 477 7.34 -7.40 16.45
N PHE A 478 6.34 -7.94 17.15
CA PHE A 478 5.74 -7.33 18.33
C PHE A 478 5.79 -8.30 19.50
N MET A 479 6.15 -7.79 20.66
CA MET A 479 5.89 -8.44 21.94
C MET A 479 5.00 -7.51 22.76
N THR A 480 3.90 -8.02 23.28
CA THR A 480 2.89 -7.18 23.95
C THR A 480 2.52 -7.79 25.29
N ASP A 481 2.79 -7.07 26.36
CA ASP A 481 2.27 -7.37 27.70
C ASP A 481 0.98 -6.63 27.92
N ILE A 482 -0.06 -7.36 28.32
CA ILE A 482 -1.37 -6.78 28.60
C ILE A 482 -1.81 -7.21 29.98
N ARG A 483 -2.34 -6.25 30.74
CA ARG A 483 -3.08 -6.50 31.96
C ARG A 483 -4.33 -5.64 32.00
N GLY A 484 -5.36 -6.13 32.65
CA GLY A 484 -6.65 -5.46 32.67
C GLY A 484 -7.66 -6.22 33.49
N GLY A 485 -8.83 -5.61 33.67
CA GLY A 485 -9.85 -6.17 34.52
C GLY A 485 -11.24 -5.67 34.20
N VAL A 486 -12.22 -6.45 34.66
CA VAL A 486 -13.65 -6.17 34.52
C VAL A 486 -14.30 -5.99 35.89
N ASP A 487 -15.38 -5.20 35.93
CA ASP A 487 -16.28 -5.14 37.07
C ASP A 487 -17.18 -6.39 37.16
N ALA A 488 -18.02 -6.45 38.20
CA ALA A 488 -18.95 -7.57 38.42
C ALA A 488 -20.04 -7.71 37.34
N LYS A 489 -20.20 -6.71 36.47
CA LYS A 489 -21.16 -6.71 35.35
C LYS A 489 -20.49 -7.05 34.02
N GLY A 490 -19.19 -7.32 34.02
CA GLY A 490 -18.42 -7.60 32.80
C GLY A 490 -18.04 -6.35 32.01
N ASN A 491 -18.09 -5.15 32.60
CA ASN A 491 -17.55 -3.95 31.95
C ASN A 491 -16.05 -3.89 32.15
N ILE A 492 -15.30 -3.56 31.10
CA ILE A 492 -13.87 -3.29 31.18
C ILE A 492 -13.66 -2.01 31.97
N VAL A 493 -12.94 -2.11 33.09
CA VAL A 493 -12.64 -0.96 33.98
C VAL A 493 -11.16 -0.59 33.97
N ALA A 494 -10.28 -1.52 33.61
CA ALA A 494 -8.85 -1.27 33.55
C ALA A 494 -8.19 -2.00 32.40
N LEU A 495 -7.27 -1.33 31.71
CA LEU A 495 -6.57 -1.90 30.57
C LEU A 495 -5.24 -1.20 30.32
N GLU A 496 -4.14 -1.95 30.45
CA GLU A 496 -2.80 -1.49 30.14
C GLU A 496 -2.12 -2.41 29.14
N ALA A 497 -1.46 -1.81 28.16
CA ALA A 497 -0.63 -2.52 27.20
C ALA A 497 0.79 -1.94 27.17
N THR A 498 1.79 -2.79 27.34
CA THR A 498 3.19 -2.47 27.06
C THR A 498 3.62 -3.19 25.80
N GLN A 499 3.92 -2.42 24.75
CA GLN A 499 4.25 -2.96 23.43
C GLN A 499 5.71 -2.71 23.07
N PHE A 500 6.41 -3.79 22.74
CA PHE A 500 7.78 -3.79 22.27
C PHE A 500 7.79 -3.98 20.75
N THR A 501 8.41 -3.06 20.02
CA THR A 501 8.52 -3.16 18.56
C THR A 501 9.78 -2.48 18.04
N GLN A 502 10.30 -2.98 16.92
CA GLN A 502 11.39 -2.37 16.17
C GLN A 502 10.82 -1.28 15.25
N PRO A 503 11.39 -0.06 15.20
CA PRO A 503 10.88 0.98 14.33
C PRO A 503 11.13 0.67 12.85
N SER A 504 10.27 1.18 11.96
CA SER A 504 10.52 1.17 10.52
C SER A 504 11.77 1.96 10.20
N THR A 505 12.51 1.46 9.22
CA THR A 505 13.77 2.04 8.77
C THR A 505 13.54 3.06 7.66
N SER A 506 13.95 4.30 7.94
CA SER A 506 13.91 5.42 6.99
C SER A 506 15.18 5.55 6.13
N LEU A 507 16.20 4.72 6.38
CA LEU A 507 17.46 4.75 5.63
C LEU A 507 17.31 4.04 4.28
N PHE A 508 17.89 4.65 3.25
CA PHE A 508 17.96 4.10 1.89
C PHE A 508 19.31 3.41 1.71
N ALA A 509 19.26 2.11 1.44
CA ALA A 509 20.42 1.24 1.28
C ALA A 509 21.38 1.77 0.21
N THR A 510 20.84 2.19 -0.94
CA THR A 510 21.64 2.66 -2.07
C THR A 510 22.40 3.94 -1.72
N ALA A 511 21.73 4.94 -1.14
CA ALA A 511 22.38 6.19 -0.74
C ALA A 511 23.52 5.94 0.26
N GLN A 512 23.29 5.10 1.28
CA GLN A 512 24.33 4.74 2.26
C GLN A 512 25.52 4.03 1.60
N MET A 513 25.26 3.06 0.72
CA MET A 513 26.32 2.34 0.01
C MET A 513 27.17 3.26 -0.88
N MET A 514 26.58 4.32 -1.43
CA MET A 514 27.33 5.33 -2.19
C MET A 514 28.23 6.21 -1.31
N GLY A 515 28.17 6.06 0.01
CA GLY A 515 28.89 6.90 0.97
C GLY A 515 28.17 8.19 1.35
N ASN A 516 26.90 8.36 0.95
CA ASN A 516 26.12 9.50 1.40
C ASN A 516 25.91 9.35 2.92
N THR A 517 26.16 10.41 3.66
CA THR A 517 25.75 10.46 5.06
C THR A 517 24.24 10.26 5.07
N PRO A 518 23.72 9.20 5.70
CA PRO A 518 22.27 9.06 5.83
C PRO A 518 21.76 10.35 6.46
N PRO A 519 20.60 10.89 6.03
CA PRO A 519 19.95 11.94 6.79
C PRO A 519 20.01 11.52 8.25
N ALA A 520 20.48 12.39 9.14
CA ALA A 520 20.52 12.11 10.57
C ALA A 520 19.22 11.39 10.86
N LEU A 521 19.28 10.15 11.35
CA LEU A 521 18.10 9.34 11.64
C LEU A 521 17.16 10.34 12.24
N GLY A 522 16.12 10.71 11.49
CA GLY A 522 15.22 11.69 12.02
C GLY A 522 14.89 11.11 13.38
N THR A 523 14.76 11.94 14.38
CA THR A 523 13.80 11.62 15.43
C THR A 523 12.40 11.57 14.79
N GLY A 524 12.26 10.98 13.58
CA GLY A 524 11.07 10.52 12.91
C GLY A 524 10.33 9.94 14.05
N SER A 525 9.30 10.71 14.39
CA SER A 525 8.80 10.80 15.74
C SER A 525 8.80 9.40 16.34
N PRO A 526 9.28 9.16 17.57
CA PRO A 526 8.84 7.97 18.31
C PRO A 526 7.29 7.95 18.49
N ASN A 527 6.52 8.66 17.64
CA ASN A 527 5.19 9.18 17.86
C ASN A 527 4.17 8.88 16.75
N THR A 528 4.44 8.06 15.73
CA THR A 528 3.38 7.73 14.74
C THR A 528 3.40 6.33 14.16
N GLU A 529 4.33 5.45 14.55
CA GLU A 529 4.13 4.04 14.22
C GLU A 529 3.00 3.51 15.07
N ASN A 530 1.85 3.34 14.41
CA ASN A 530 0.61 2.88 14.99
C ASN A 530 0.88 1.75 15.97
N ILE A 531 0.92 2.05 17.27
CA ILE A 531 0.43 1.10 18.26
C ILE A 531 -1.00 0.91 17.82
N GLY A 532 -1.30 -0.26 17.25
CA GLY A 532 -2.61 -0.51 16.65
C GLY A 532 -3.69 -0.07 17.64
N PRO A 533 -4.82 0.47 17.17
CA PRO A 533 -5.86 1.00 18.03
C PRO A 533 -6.24 -0.06 19.06
N PHE A 534 -5.69 0.11 20.26
CA PHE A 534 -5.99 -0.75 21.38
C PHE A 534 -7.38 -0.36 21.83
N TYR A 535 -8.25 -1.35 22.07
CA TYR A 535 -9.64 -1.24 22.52
C TYR A 535 -9.99 0.11 23.17
N ASN A 536 -10.20 1.16 22.36
CA ASN A 536 -10.75 2.45 22.81
C ASN A 536 -12.28 2.31 22.86
N VAL A 537 -12.68 1.22 23.52
CA VAL A 537 -13.95 0.56 23.32
C VAL A 537 -14.75 0.71 24.61
N ALA A 538 -14.13 0.70 25.79
CA ALA A 538 -14.89 0.83 27.04
C ALA A 538 -15.67 2.17 27.12
N GLN A 539 -16.94 2.06 27.49
CA GLN A 539 -17.98 3.09 27.47
C GLN A 539 -17.70 4.37 28.27
N ASN A 540 -16.58 4.51 28.98
CA ASN A 540 -16.48 5.49 30.05
C ASN A 540 -15.57 6.68 29.75
N THR A 541 -16.08 7.62 28.95
CA THR A 541 -15.53 8.99 28.83
C THR A 541 -15.69 9.84 30.08
N ALA A 542 -16.36 9.35 31.13
CA ALA A 542 -16.53 10.08 32.39
C ALA A 542 -15.41 9.78 33.43
N GLY A 543 -14.24 9.32 32.99
CA GLY A 543 -13.05 9.21 33.85
C GLY A 543 -12.95 7.94 34.71
N ASN A 544 -13.86 6.98 34.57
CA ASN A 544 -13.91 5.78 35.42
C ASN A 544 -13.20 4.54 34.85
N MET A 545 -12.74 4.54 33.58
CA MET A 545 -11.82 3.50 33.10
C MET A 545 -10.39 4.01 33.27
N GLY A 546 -9.53 3.17 33.83
CA GLY A 546 -8.10 3.37 33.79
C GLY A 546 -7.47 2.70 32.55
N TYR A 547 -6.97 3.50 31.61
CA TYR A 547 -6.41 3.02 30.35
C TYR A 547 -5.03 3.61 30.09
N ARG A 548 -4.04 2.75 29.85
CA ARG A 548 -2.64 3.15 29.67
C ARG A 548 -1.98 2.35 28.55
N VAL A 549 -1.31 3.03 27.63
CA VAL A 549 -0.50 2.38 26.59
C VAL A 549 0.93 2.85 26.70
N ILE A 550 1.86 1.90 26.78
CA ILE A 550 3.29 2.11 26.94
C ILE A 550 3.99 1.54 25.69
N ALA A 551 4.60 2.42 24.92
CA ALA A 551 5.48 2.07 23.81
C ALA A 551 6.89 1.79 24.31
N LYS A 552 7.49 0.68 23.87
CA LYS A 552 8.89 0.32 24.09
C LYS A 552 9.56 0.12 22.73
N THR A 553 10.36 1.09 22.33
CA THR A 553 11.00 1.09 21.00
C THR A 553 12.33 0.34 21.10
N ILE A 554 12.46 -0.77 20.36
CA ILE A 554 13.70 -1.53 20.27
C ILE A 554 14.70 -0.71 19.43
N GLY A 555 15.75 -0.20 20.08
CA GLY A 555 16.80 0.56 19.41
C GLY A 555 17.54 -0.27 18.35
N GLN A 556 18.17 0.39 17.38
CA GLN A 556 18.82 -0.29 16.24
C GLN A 556 19.89 -1.29 16.66
N SER A 557 20.66 -1.00 17.71
CA SER A 557 21.67 -1.93 18.26
C SER A 557 21.07 -3.21 18.89
N LEU A 558 19.77 -3.20 19.17
CA LEU A 558 18.97 -4.34 19.64
C LEU A 558 18.02 -4.84 18.54
N GLY A 559 18.04 -4.18 17.39
CA GLY A 559 17.29 -4.50 16.19
C GLY A 559 17.92 -5.67 15.46
N ILE A 560 17.09 -6.49 14.83
CA ILE A 560 17.55 -7.70 14.13
C ILE A 560 17.71 -7.36 12.64
N PHE A 561 16.69 -6.77 12.02
CA PHE A 561 16.66 -6.49 10.58
C PHE A 561 16.08 -5.11 10.28
N GLN A 562 16.15 -4.73 9.00
CA GLN A 562 15.42 -3.56 8.53
C GLN A 562 13.92 -3.84 8.60
N CYS A 563 13.17 -2.94 9.25
CA CYS A 563 11.71 -3.01 9.26
C CYS A 563 11.09 -1.99 8.31
N GLY A 564 9.90 -2.29 7.83
CA GLY A 564 9.09 -1.42 6.98
C GLY A 564 7.61 -1.72 7.16
N THR A 565 6.76 -0.83 6.64
CA THR A 565 5.32 -1.00 6.71
C THR A 565 4.91 -2.22 5.90
N LEU A 566 4.33 -3.23 6.55
CA LEU A 566 3.63 -4.34 5.91
C LEU A 566 2.12 -4.07 6.02
N ARG A 567 1.33 -4.49 5.03
CA ARG A 567 -0.11 -4.21 4.92
C ARG A 567 -0.82 -4.24 6.28
N ALA A 568 -1.58 -3.17 6.54
CA ALA A 568 -2.11 -2.84 7.87
C ALA A 568 -1.00 -2.70 8.92
N PRO A 569 -0.08 -1.72 8.80
CA PRO A 569 1.10 -1.63 9.65
C PRO A 569 0.75 -1.71 11.13
N SER A 570 1.40 -2.64 11.83
CA SER A 570 1.19 -2.98 13.25
C SER A 570 -0.20 -3.50 13.65
N GLY A 571 -1.19 -3.41 12.77
CA GLY A 571 -2.59 -3.76 13.04
C GLY A 571 -2.74 -5.23 13.44
N PRO A 572 -2.42 -6.20 12.56
CA PRO A 572 -2.58 -7.63 12.86
C PRO A 572 -1.76 -8.08 14.09
N GLN A 573 -0.55 -7.53 14.26
CA GLN A 573 0.31 -7.84 15.41
C GLN A 573 -0.31 -7.36 16.72
N THR A 574 -0.82 -6.13 16.73
CA THR A 574 -1.48 -5.54 17.92
C THR A 574 -2.80 -6.27 18.20
N ALA A 575 -3.61 -6.50 17.17
CA ALA A 575 -4.90 -7.16 17.25
C ALA A 575 -4.78 -8.59 17.79
N PHE A 576 -3.73 -9.33 17.39
CA PHE A 576 -3.45 -10.67 17.93
C PHE A 576 -3.35 -10.69 19.46
N ALA A 577 -2.72 -9.67 20.05
CA ALA A 577 -2.63 -9.56 21.50
C ALA A 577 -3.94 -9.04 22.11
N THR A 578 -4.49 -7.95 21.57
CA THR A 578 -5.65 -7.25 22.16
C THR A 578 -6.93 -8.08 22.12
N GLU A 579 -7.27 -8.67 20.99
CA GLU A 579 -8.54 -9.39 20.80
C GLU A 579 -8.53 -10.76 21.47
N GLN A 580 -7.35 -11.37 21.64
CA GLN A 580 -7.22 -12.54 22.50
C GLN A 580 -7.35 -12.17 23.97
N PHE A 581 -6.78 -11.04 24.39
CA PHE A 581 -6.93 -10.55 25.74
C PHE A 581 -8.38 -10.20 26.07
N VAL A 582 -9.14 -9.67 25.10
CA VAL A 582 -10.57 -9.44 25.29
C VAL A 582 -11.37 -10.73 25.42
N ASP A 583 -11.01 -11.81 24.71
CA ASP A 583 -11.60 -13.12 24.98
C ASP A 583 -11.25 -13.64 26.39
N MET A 584 -10.07 -13.34 26.92
CA MET A 584 -9.72 -13.66 28.32
C MET A 584 -10.58 -12.87 29.32
N LEU A 585 -10.87 -11.59 29.03
CA LEU A 585 -11.75 -10.78 29.87
C LEU A 585 -13.20 -11.30 29.81
N ALA A 586 -13.71 -11.62 28.61
CA ALA A 586 -15.02 -12.21 28.40
C ALA A 586 -15.19 -13.53 29.18
N GLU A 587 -14.19 -14.41 29.08
CA GLU A 587 -14.12 -15.65 29.84
C GLU A 587 -14.12 -15.41 31.36
N SER A 588 -13.31 -14.45 31.85
CA SER A 588 -13.27 -14.11 33.28
C SER A 588 -14.59 -13.56 33.81
N ALA A 589 -15.39 -12.94 32.94
CA ALA A 589 -16.73 -12.45 33.21
C ALA A 589 -17.82 -13.52 33.02
N GLY A 590 -17.49 -14.72 32.51
CA GLY A 590 -18.47 -15.76 32.18
C GLY A 590 -19.40 -15.36 31.04
N MET A 591 -18.94 -14.54 30.10
CA MET A 591 -19.73 -13.97 29.02
C MET A 591 -19.39 -14.56 27.65
N ASP A 592 -20.40 -14.60 26.79
CA ASP A 592 -20.20 -14.85 25.36
C ASP A 592 -19.34 -13.74 24.72
N PRO A 593 -18.39 -14.08 23.82
CA PRO A 593 -17.48 -13.11 23.19
C PRO A 593 -18.15 -12.00 22.39
N LEU A 594 -19.29 -12.26 21.75
CA LEU A 594 -20.04 -11.24 21.02
C LEU A 594 -20.72 -10.31 22.01
N ALA A 595 -21.45 -10.88 22.97
CA ALA A 595 -22.15 -10.10 24.00
C ALA A 595 -21.17 -9.21 24.78
N PHE A 596 -20.02 -9.74 25.18
CA PHE A 596 -18.98 -9.00 25.88
C PHE A 596 -18.46 -7.82 25.05
N ARG A 597 -18.14 -8.02 23.77
CA ARG A 597 -17.67 -6.94 22.88
C ARG A 597 -18.74 -5.88 22.68
N VAL A 598 -19.98 -6.26 22.36
CA VAL A 598 -21.08 -5.31 22.12
C VAL A 598 -21.37 -4.48 23.37
N GLN A 599 -21.42 -5.10 24.54
CA GLN A 599 -21.59 -4.39 25.82
C GLN A 599 -20.46 -3.39 26.04
N ASN A 600 -19.22 -3.82 25.77
CA ASN A 600 -18.06 -3.02 26.06
C ASN A 600 -17.73 -2.00 24.99
N ILE A 601 -18.38 -1.95 23.81
CA ILE A 601 -18.16 -0.95 22.76
C ILE A 601 -18.83 0.38 23.09
N ARG A 602 -18.10 1.49 22.90
CA ARG A 602 -18.58 2.86 23.02
C ARG A 602 -19.75 3.09 22.07
N GLN A 603 -20.73 3.86 22.54
CA GLN A 603 -21.96 4.11 21.79
C GLN A 603 -22.01 5.52 21.17
N ASP A 604 -20.96 6.32 21.29
CA ASP A 604 -20.86 7.67 20.75
C ASP A 604 -19.99 7.74 19.47
N GLY A 605 -20.10 8.83 18.73
CA GLY A 605 -19.27 9.07 17.53
C GLY A 605 -19.38 7.96 16.48
N GLU A 606 -18.23 7.51 15.98
CA GLU A 606 -18.13 6.46 14.94
C GLU A 606 -18.05 5.03 15.52
N PHE A 607 -17.93 4.88 16.84
CA PHE A 607 -17.71 3.60 17.51
C PHE A 607 -18.84 2.55 17.31
N PRO A 608 -20.12 2.93 17.15
CA PRO A 608 -21.17 1.98 16.78
C PRO A 608 -20.89 1.20 15.48
N ARG A 609 -20.00 1.68 14.61
CA ARG A 609 -19.61 0.97 13.38
C ARG A 609 -18.81 -0.30 13.66
N TRP A 610 -18.06 -0.39 14.77
CA TRP A 610 -17.45 -1.65 15.21
C TRP A 610 -18.50 -2.70 15.55
N ALA A 611 -19.50 -2.32 16.35
CA ALA A 611 -20.58 -3.23 16.74
C ALA A 611 -21.36 -3.69 15.50
N ALA A 612 -21.68 -2.77 14.59
CA ALA A 612 -22.35 -3.09 13.33
C ALA A 612 -21.54 -4.09 12.47
N ALA A 613 -20.22 -3.88 12.31
CA ALA A 613 -19.36 -4.81 11.59
C ALA A 613 -19.34 -6.20 12.26
N LEU A 614 -19.15 -6.26 13.58
CA LEU A 614 -19.12 -7.52 14.32
C LEU A 614 -20.46 -8.28 14.23
N GLN A 615 -21.57 -7.59 14.47
CA GLN A 615 -22.90 -8.17 14.39
C GLN A 615 -23.23 -8.66 12.98
N THR A 616 -22.82 -7.92 11.94
CA THR A 616 -23.01 -8.35 10.54
C THR A 616 -22.20 -9.61 10.23
N ALA A 617 -20.95 -9.69 10.68
CA ALA A 617 -20.12 -10.88 10.49
C ALA A 617 -20.68 -12.11 11.25
N VAL A 618 -21.20 -11.92 12.47
CA VAL A 618 -21.83 -13.01 13.22
C VAL A 618 -23.15 -13.44 12.60
N ALA A 619 -24.02 -12.49 12.22
CA ALA A 619 -25.32 -12.78 11.61
C ALA A 619 -25.22 -13.52 10.27
N SER A 620 -24.11 -13.35 9.55
CA SER A 620 -23.80 -14.08 8.32
C SER A 620 -23.18 -15.46 8.56
N SER A 621 -22.91 -15.84 9.82
CA SER A 621 -22.27 -17.10 10.21
C SER A 621 -23.22 -18.05 10.96
N PRO A 622 -22.90 -19.36 11.07
CA PRO A 622 -23.64 -20.30 11.91
C PRO A 622 -23.30 -20.22 13.41
N TYR A 623 -22.61 -19.17 13.86
CA TYR A 623 -22.18 -19.02 15.24
C TYR A 623 -23.37 -19.06 16.22
N LYS A 624 -23.17 -19.73 17.36
CA LYS A 624 -24.14 -19.79 18.45
C LYS A 624 -23.46 -19.29 19.72
N ALA A 625 -24.16 -18.48 20.49
CA ALA A 625 -23.60 -17.90 21.70
C ALA A 625 -23.20 -18.96 22.73
N HIS A 626 -22.01 -18.82 23.32
CA HIS A 626 -21.49 -19.69 24.37
C HIS A 626 -20.30 -19.02 25.08
N ILE A 627 -19.94 -19.53 26.25
CA ILE A 627 -18.75 -19.06 26.98
C ILE A 627 -17.49 -19.68 26.34
N PRO A 628 -16.40 -18.92 26.13
CA PRO A 628 -15.16 -19.47 25.55
C PRO A 628 -14.65 -20.71 26.28
N ALA A 629 -14.02 -21.63 25.53
CA ALA A 629 -13.49 -22.91 26.01
C ALA A 629 -14.53 -23.89 26.59
N SER A 630 -15.80 -23.50 26.74
CA SER A 630 -16.86 -24.42 27.14
C SER A 630 -17.01 -25.58 26.14
N LEU A 631 -16.77 -25.31 24.84
CA LEU A 631 -16.80 -26.34 23.80
C LEU A 631 -15.69 -27.37 23.95
N ALA A 632 -14.49 -26.98 24.36
CA ALA A 632 -13.34 -27.88 24.47
C ALA A 632 -13.62 -29.12 25.34
N SER A 633 -14.38 -28.95 26.43
CA SER A 633 -14.78 -30.02 27.35
C SER A 633 -15.63 -31.12 26.67
N SER A 634 -16.34 -30.78 25.59
CA SER A 634 -17.20 -31.69 24.83
C SER A 634 -16.49 -32.41 23.66
N GLN A 635 -15.24 -32.06 23.36
CA GLN A 635 -14.52 -32.53 22.16
C GLN A 635 -13.71 -33.83 22.44
N THR A 636 -14.34 -34.99 22.24
CA THR A 636 -13.73 -36.31 22.54
C THR A 636 -12.87 -36.88 21.41
N GLY A 637 -13.10 -36.48 20.15
CA GLY A 637 -12.36 -36.98 18.97
C GLY A 637 -10.98 -36.33 18.77
N ASN A 638 -10.19 -36.82 17.82
CA ASN A 638 -8.87 -36.25 17.49
C ASN A 638 -8.94 -34.86 16.82
N ILE A 639 -10.08 -34.52 16.24
CA ILE A 639 -10.35 -33.21 15.64
C ILE A 639 -11.26 -32.45 16.59
N ALA A 640 -10.81 -31.30 17.06
CA ALA A 640 -11.61 -30.35 17.83
C ALA A 640 -12.05 -29.20 16.91
N THR A 641 -13.29 -28.74 17.04
CA THR A 641 -13.81 -27.60 16.28
C THR A 641 -14.07 -26.43 17.22
N GLY A 642 -13.72 -25.22 16.81
CA GLY A 642 -13.96 -24.02 17.59
C GLY A 642 -14.25 -22.80 16.73
N TRP A 643 -14.77 -21.77 17.41
CA TRP A 643 -15.21 -20.52 16.84
C TRP A 643 -14.51 -19.36 17.52
N GLY A 644 -14.14 -18.36 16.75
CA GLY A 644 -13.49 -17.17 17.29
C GLY A 644 -13.89 -15.96 16.50
N MET A 645 -13.85 -14.81 17.15
CA MET A 645 -14.18 -13.53 16.53
C MET A 645 -13.20 -12.46 16.96
N ALA A 646 -13.07 -11.46 16.11
CA ALA A 646 -12.32 -10.27 16.41
C ALA A 646 -12.83 -9.07 15.60
N ILE A 647 -12.55 -7.88 16.11
CA ILE A 647 -12.76 -6.62 15.40
C ILE A 647 -11.42 -5.99 15.02
N GLY A 648 -11.47 -5.09 14.05
CA GLY A 648 -10.31 -4.33 13.61
C GLY A 648 -10.73 -2.99 13.02
N THR A 649 -9.83 -2.03 13.09
CA THR A 649 -9.95 -0.77 12.35
C THR A 649 -8.59 -0.43 11.76
N HIS A 650 -8.61 0.26 10.63
CA HIS A 650 -7.42 0.87 10.08
C HIS A 650 -7.83 2.21 9.46
N ASN A 651 -7.24 3.29 9.96
CA ASN A 651 -7.71 4.65 9.72
C ASN A 651 -9.21 4.80 10.06
N ALA A 652 -10.06 5.13 9.09
CA ALA A 652 -11.47 5.45 9.37
C ALA A 652 -12.42 4.25 9.22
N ALA A 653 -11.98 3.15 8.61
CA ALA A 653 -12.84 2.03 8.24
C ALA A 653 -12.77 0.87 9.24
N TYR A 654 -13.91 0.20 9.41
CA TYR A 654 -14.14 -0.79 10.46
C TYR A 654 -14.38 -2.17 9.85
N ALA A 655 -13.83 -3.21 10.46
CA ALA A 655 -14.03 -4.58 10.03
C ALA A 655 -14.16 -5.55 11.20
N ALA A 656 -14.74 -6.71 10.93
CA ALA A 656 -14.80 -7.82 11.85
C ALA A 656 -14.62 -9.14 11.10
N THR A 657 -14.15 -10.16 11.81
CA THR A 657 -14.03 -11.53 11.29
C THR A 657 -14.49 -12.53 12.32
N VAL A 658 -15.29 -13.49 11.87
CA VAL A 658 -15.61 -14.73 12.58
C VAL A 658 -14.88 -15.86 11.87
N ALA A 659 -14.11 -16.65 12.62
CA ALA A 659 -13.39 -17.80 12.12
C ALA A 659 -13.96 -19.09 12.69
N LYS A 660 -14.06 -20.11 11.83
CA LYS A 660 -14.28 -21.49 12.24
C LYS A 660 -13.06 -22.33 11.89
N VAL A 661 -12.55 -23.04 12.88
CA VAL A 661 -11.34 -23.86 12.72
C VAL A 661 -11.57 -25.29 13.17
N GLN A 662 -10.80 -26.19 12.58
CA GLN A 662 -10.62 -27.55 13.04
C GLN A 662 -9.16 -27.75 13.44
N VAL A 663 -8.93 -28.26 14.64
CA VAL A 663 -7.58 -28.54 15.15
C VAL A 663 -7.41 -30.04 15.35
N ASN A 664 -6.41 -30.60 14.68
CA ASN A 664 -6.02 -31.98 14.89
C ASN A 664 -5.11 -32.06 16.14
N LYS A 665 -5.63 -32.57 17.25
CA LYS A 665 -4.95 -32.60 18.55
C LYS A 665 -3.64 -33.40 18.54
N LYS A 666 -3.54 -34.43 17.68
CA LYS A 666 -2.34 -35.27 17.55
C LYS A 666 -1.22 -34.56 16.79
N THR A 667 -1.56 -33.88 15.69
CA THR A 667 -0.58 -33.28 14.78
C THR A 667 -0.35 -31.80 15.04
N GLY A 668 -1.24 -31.12 15.76
CA GLY A 668 -1.27 -29.66 15.91
C GLY A 668 -1.68 -28.92 14.65
N LYS A 669 -2.07 -29.62 13.57
CA LYS A 669 -2.52 -28.96 12.33
C LYS A 669 -3.85 -28.24 12.58
N ILE A 670 -3.87 -26.96 12.26
CA ILE A 670 -5.08 -26.13 12.20
C ILE A 670 -5.54 -26.09 10.74
N THR A 671 -6.83 -26.35 10.51
CA THR A 671 -7.52 -26.13 9.24
C THR A 671 -8.56 -25.05 9.47
N ILE A 672 -8.47 -23.93 8.75
CA ILE A 672 -9.50 -22.90 8.77
C ILE A 672 -10.57 -23.34 7.77
N THR A 673 -11.77 -23.66 8.23
CA THR A 673 -12.82 -24.15 7.31
C THR A 673 -13.54 -22.98 6.65
N ASP A 674 -13.83 -21.94 7.43
CA ASP A 674 -14.64 -20.80 7.03
C ASP A 674 -14.18 -19.53 7.74
N LEU A 675 -14.24 -18.41 7.01
CA LEU A 675 -14.11 -17.05 7.52
C LEU A 675 -15.33 -16.24 7.06
N TRP A 676 -16.03 -15.61 8.01
CA TRP A 676 -17.06 -14.62 7.72
C TRP A 676 -16.53 -13.25 8.09
N ALA A 677 -16.51 -12.32 7.15
CA ALA A 677 -16.04 -10.97 7.39
C ALA A 677 -17.05 -9.93 6.95
N ALA A 678 -17.17 -8.88 7.77
CA ALA A 678 -17.92 -7.69 7.43
C ALA A 678 -17.02 -6.47 7.49
N GLN A 679 -17.27 -5.51 6.61
CA GLN A 679 -16.52 -4.26 6.56
C GLN A 679 -17.45 -3.08 6.29
N ASP A 680 -17.23 -2.01 7.04
CA ASP A 680 -17.84 -0.71 6.88
C ASP A 680 -16.76 0.28 6.40
N SER A 681 -16.91 0.80 5.18
CA SER A 681 -16.00 1.79 4.57
C SER A 681 -16.73 3.09 4.21
N GLY A 682 -17.75 3.45 4.98
CA GLY A 682 -18.61 4.58 4.66
C GLY A 682 -19.39 4.33 3.38
N LEU A 683 -19.45 5.32 2.49
CA LEU A 683 -20.05 5.15 1.16
C LEU A 683 -19.18 4.22 0.30
N ALA A 684 -19.61 2.98 0.11
CA ALA A 684 -19.01 2.03 -0.81
C ALA A 684 -19.22 2.47 -2.25
N ILE A 685 -18.14 2.98 -2.87
CA ILE A 685 -18.14 3.41 -4.27
C ILE A 685 -18.36 2.24 -5.22
N ASN A 686 -17.69 1.11 -4.97
CA ASN A 686 -17.86 -0.13 -5.71
C ASN A 686 -17.73 -1.31 -4.73
N PRO A 687 -18.85 -1.91 -4.29
CA PRO A 687 -18.81 -3.03 -3.34
C PRO A 687 -17.98 -4.23 -3.80
N GLY A 688 -17.91 -4.50 -5.11
CA GLY A 688 -17.12 -5.60 -5.66
C GLY A 688 -15.60 -5.40 -5.51
N LEU A 689 -15.13 -4.15 -5.58
CA LEU A 689 -13.71 -3.84 -5.33
C LEU A 689 -13.36 -4.01 -3.85
N ILE A 690 -14.27 -3.62 -2.94
CA ILE A 690 -14.12 -3.79 -1.50
C ILE A 690 -14.04 -5.29 -1.17
N GLU A 691 -14.94 -6.10 -1.71
CA GLU A 691 -14.93 -7.56 -1.54
C GLU A 691 -13.62 -8.19 -2.02
N ASN A 692 -13.09 -7.78 -3.17
CA ASN A 692 -11.80 -8.27 -3.66
C ASN A 692 -10.66 -7.95 -2.67
N GLN A 693 -10.68 -6.75 -2.06
CA GLN A 693 -9.70 -6.37 -1.05
C GLN A 693 -9.89 -7.14 0.27
N MET A 694 -11.13 -7.42 0.66
CA MET A 694 -11.43 -8.29 1.81
C MET A 694 -10.90 -9.70 1.56
N LEU A 695 -11.17 -10.32 0.41
CA LEU A 695 -10.67 -11.66 0.05
C LEU A 695 -9.16 -11.75 0.20
N GLY A 696 -8.42 -10.82 -0.41
CA GLY A 696 -6.96 -10.79 -0.31
C GLY A 696 -6.46 -10.62 1.13
N SER A 697 -7.14 -9.79 1.92
CA SER A 697 -6.80 -9.55 3.32
C SER A 697 -7.05 -10.78 4.20
N LEU A 698 -8.18 -11.46 4.02
CA LEU A 698 -8.51 -12.68 4.76
C LEU A 698 -7.52 -13.80 4.44
N MET A 699 -7.15 -13.96 3.17
CA MET A 699 -6.13 -14.95 2.76
C MET A 699 -4.75 -14.65 3.35
N GLN A 700 -4.30 -13.39 3.30
CA GLN A 700 -3.03 -12.96 3.89
C GLN A 700 -3.03 -13.16 5.41
N GLY A 701 -4.11 -12.79 6.09
CA GLY A 701 -4.26 -12.98 7.53
C GLY A 701 -4.28 -14.44 7.94
N ALA A 702 -4.95 -15.30 7.17
CA ALA A 702 -4.99 -16.75 7.40
C ALA A 702 -3.60 -17.40 7.24
N SER A 703 -2.85 -16.99 6.21
CA SER A 703 -1.46 -17.41 5.98
C SER A 703 -0.54 -16.94 7.12
N ALA A 704 -0.65 -15.67 7.52
CA ALA A 704 0.08 -15.09 8.64
C ALA A 704 -0.23 -15.74 9.99
N ALA A 705 -1.46 -16.18 10.20
CA ALA A 705 -1.86 -16.85 11.44
C ALA A 705 -1.21 -18.22 11.61
N LEU A 706 -0.91 -18.94 10.52
CA LEU A 706 -0.55 -20.35 10.57
C LEU A 706 0.90 -20.68 10.21
N ILE A 707 1.51 -19.97 9.26
CA ILE A 707 2.75 -20.45 8.62
C ILE A 707 3.81 -19.39 8.30
N GLU A 708 3.46 -18.11 8.14
CA GLU A 708 4.43 -17.10 7.72
C GLU A 708 5.27 -16.57 8.88
N GLU A 709 6.59 -16.80 8.80
CA GLU A 709 7.58 -16.33 9.78
C GLU A 709 8.90 -16.09 9.06
N LEU A 710 9.53 -14.93 9.31
CA LEU A 710 10.91 -14.66 8.89
C LEU A 710 11.86 -15.60 9.65
N ARG A 711 12.68 -16.37 8.91
CA ARG A 711 13.67 -17.26 9.52
C ARG A 711 15.08 -16.73 9.33
N PHE A 712 15.91 -16.91 10.35
CA PHE A 712 17.29 -16.47 10.36
C PHE A 712 18.14 -17.33 11.29
N ASP A 713 19.45 -17.34 11.04
CA ASP A 713 20.47 -17.88 11.93
C ASP A 713 21.20 -16.73 12.65
N THR A 714 22.27 -17.05 13.38
CA THR A 714 23.05 -16.07 14.14
C THR A 714 23.87 -15.11 13.25
N HIS A 715 23.79 -15.22 11.93
CA HIS A 715 24.53 -14.37 10.98
C HIS A 715 23.62 -13.68 9.98
N ARG A 716 22.50 -14.28 9.57
CA ARG A 716 21.67 -13.78 8.48
C ARG A 716 20.27 -14.37 8.38
N VAL A 717 19.43 -13.71 7.59
CA VAL A 717 18.16 -14.26 7.09
C VAL A 717 18.40 -15.52 6.24
N THR A 718 17.63 -16.57 6.52
CA THR A 718 17.70 -17.87 5.82
C THR A 718 16.44 -18.18 5.00
N SER A 719 15.35 -17.45 5.23
CA SER A 719 14.11 -17.59 4.45
C SER A 719 14.18 -16.75 3.18
N THR A 720 14.89 -17.25 2.16
CA THR A 720 15.21 -16.51 0.93
C THR A 720 14.49 -17.02 -0.33
N ASP A 721 13.61 -18.01 -0.20
CA ASP A 721 12.75 -18.50 -1.29
C ASP A 721 11.40 -19.03 -0.78
N TRP A 722 10.53 -19.47 -1.70
CA TRP A 722 9.21 -20.02 -1.37
C TRP A 722 9.22 -21.39 -0.68
N VAL A 723 10.38 -22.06 -0.63
CA VAL A 723 10.56 -23.32 0.09
C VAL A 723 10.86 -23.03 1.57
N THR A 724 11.72 -22.05 1.80
CA THR A 724 12.18 -21.63 3.12
C THR A 724 11.24 -20.62 3.80
N TYR A 725 10.48 -19.83 3.01
CA TYR A 725 9.36 -18.99 3.43
C TYR A 725 8.04 -19.48 2.76
N PRO A 726 7.31 -20.42 3.37
CA PRO A 726 6.05 -20.89 2.80
C PRO A 726 4.92 -19.88 3.04
N ILE A 727 4.04 -19.76 2.04
CA ILE A 727 2.74 -19.08 2.13
C ILE A 727 1.62 -20.08 1.89
N MET A 728 0.39 -19.68 2.23
CA MET A 728 -0.79 -20.56 2.10
C MET A 728 -0.97 -21.00 0.66
N ARG A 729 -1.27 -22.29 0.47
CA ARG A 729 -1.51 -22.90 -0.85
C ARG A 729 -3.02 -23.03 -1.09
N PHE A 730 -3.43 -23.10 -2.35
CA PHE A 730 -4.85 -23.18 -2.74
C PHE A 730 -5.65 -24.28 -2.01
N LYS A 731 -5.04 -25.44 -1.77
CA LYS A 731 -5.68 -26.57 -1.07
C LYS A 731 -6.02 -26.29 0.40
N ASP A 732 -5.35 -25.31 1.00
CA ASP A 732 -5.51 -24.94 2.40
C ASP A 732 -6.30 -23.62 2.54
N ALA A 733 -6.84 -23.07 1.44
CA ALA A 733 -7.64 -21.86 1.45
C ALA A 733 -9.00 -22.10 2.10
N PRO A 734 -9.43 -21.26 3.05
CA PRO A 734 -10.74 -21.37 3.68
C PRO A 734 -11.86 -20.95 2.73
N LYS A 735 -13.10 -21.35 3.05
CA LYS A 735 -14.29 -20.71 2.47
C LYS A 735 -14.42 -19.31 3.05
N ILE A 736 -14.64 -18.30 2.20
CA ILE A 736 -14.74 -16.91 2.63
C ILE A 736 -16.12 -16.36 2.28
N HIS A 737 -16.76 -15.75 3.28
CA HIS A 737 -18.07 -15.11 3.20
C HIS A 737 -17.92 -13.64 3.54
N LEU A 738 -18.43 -12.75 2.69
CA LEU A 738 -18.15 -11.31 2.78
C LEU A 738 -19.44 -10.52 2.90
N SER A 739 -19.40 -9.45 3.69
CA SER A 739 -20.48 -8.48 3.80
C SER A 739 -19.92 -7.06 3.78
N VAL A 740 -20.30 -6.29 2.77
CA VAL A 740 -19.98 -4.86 2.70
C VAL A 740 -21.16 -4.08 3.29
N ILE A 741 -20.90 -3.32 4.36
CA ILE A 741 -21.88 -2.43 4.98
C ILE A 741 -21.88 -1.12 4.21
N GLN A 742 -23.02 -0.78 3.61
CA GLN A 742 -23.20 0.43 2.83
C GLN A 742 -23.71 1.59 3.71
N ARG A 743 -22.96 2.70 3.79
CA ARG A 743 -23.35 3.92 4.51
C ARG A 743 -23.51 5.08 3.54
N THR A 744 -24.71 5.27 3.02
CA THR A 744 -24.99 6.26 1.98
C THR A 744 -24.90 7.72 2.48
N GLU A 745 -24.95 7.89 3.79
CA GLU A 745 -24.87 9.15 4.53
C GLU A 745 -23.44 9.60 4.88
N LYS A 746 -22.44 8.74 4.68
CA LYS A 746 -21.04 8.99 5.05
C LYS A 746 -20.17 9.32 3.83
N LEU A 747 -19.00 9.90 4.08
CA LEU A 747 -17.94 9.94 3.08
C LEU A 747 -17.47 8.52 2.75
N SER A 748 -16.92 8.34 1.54
CA SER A 748 -16.23 7.10 1.18
C SER A 748 -14.89 7.01 1.92
N GLU A 749 -14.58 5.87 2.52
CA GLU A 749 -13.34 5.63 3.25
C GLU A 749 -12.47 4.55 2.59
N GLY A 750 -11.34 4.24 3.23
CA GLY A 750 -10.39 3.24 2.77
C GLY A 750 -10.85 1.80 3.02
N SER A 751 -10.54 0.88 2.12
CA SER A 751 -10.98 -0.52 2.26
C SER A 751 -9.89 -1.58 2.25
N GLY A 752 -8.62 -1.20 2.03
CA GLY A 752 -7.55 -2.16 1.74
C GLY A 752 -7.01 -2.92 2.95
N GLU A 753 -6.94 -2.30 4.12
CA GLU A 753 -6.26 -2.84 5.31
C GLU A 753 -7.17 -3.23 6.48
N PRO A 754 -8.32 -2.57 6.74
CA PRO A 754 -9.17 -2.91 7.87
C PRO A 754 -9.52 -4.40 8.01
N PRO A 755 -9.88 -5.14 6.94
CA PRO A 755 -10.30 -6.54 7.08
C PRO A 755 -9.14 -7.51 7.37
N LEU A 756 -7.88 -7.08 7.27
CA LEU A 756 -6.71 -7.91 7.63
C LEU A 756 -6.50 -7.98 9.15
N VAL A 757 -6.80 -6.86 9.84
CA VAL A 757 -6.53 -6.68 11.27
C VAL A 757 -7.15 -7.77 12.16
N PRO A 758 -8.44 -8.13 12.03
CA PRO A 758 -9.08 -9.10 12.93
C PRO A 758 -8.76 -10.57 12.61
N VAL A 759 -8.10 -10.90 11.50
CA VAL A 759 -8.05 -12.29 11.02
C VAL A 759 -7.21 -13.19 11.94
N VAL A 760 -5.99 -12.77 12.26
CA VAL A 760 -5.07 -13.54 13.12
C VAL A 760 -5.69 -13.80 14.50
N PRO A 761 -6.20 -12.79 15.24
CA PRO A 761 -6.84 -13.05 16.52
C PRO A 761 -8.14 -13.86 16.42
N ALA A 762 -8.98 -13.67 15.41
CA ALA A 762 -10.20 -14.48 15.25
C ALA A 762 -9.87 -15.97 15.14
N ILE A 763 -8.83 -16.32 14.37
CA ILE A 763 -8.35 -17.70 14.24
C ILE A 763 -7.78 -18.19 15.58
N ALA A 764 -7.00 -17.38 16.28
CA ALA A 764 -6.41 -17.76 17.57
C ALA A 764 -7.47 -17.99 18.66
N ASN A 765 -8.48 -17.14 18.73
CA ASN A 765 -9.66 -17.31 19.59
C ASN A 765 -10.43 -18.59 19.22
N ALA A 766 -10.55 -18.92 17.94
CA ALA A 766 -11.19 -20.16 17.50
C ALA A 766 -10.40 -21.41 17.92
N VAL A 767 -9.07 -21.33 17.92
CA VAL A 767 -8.20 -22.40 18.45
C VAL A 767 -8.37 -22.53 19.96
N TYR A 768 -8.47 -21.40 20.68
CA TYR A 768 -8.74 -21.41 22.11
C TYR A 768 -10.07 -22.10 22.42
N ASP A 769 -11.13 -21.72 21.72
CA ASP A 769 -12.45 -22.30 21.89
C ASP A 769 -12.48 -23.82 21.59
N ALA A 770 -11.74 -24.24 20.56
CA ALA A 770 -11.63 -25.66 20.20
C ALA A 770 -10.88 -26.50 21.26
N LEU A 771 -9.81 -25.97 21.83
CA LEU A 771 -8.86 -26.74 22.65
C LEU A 771 -8.93 -26.46 24.15
N GLY A 772 -9.45 -25.30 24.55
CA GLY A 772 -9.26 -24.73 25.89
C GLY A 772 -7.83 -24.29 26.16
N ILE A 773 -6.99 -24.16 25.11
CA ILE A 773 -5.55 -23.88 25.21
C ILE A 773 -5.22 -22.66 24.37
N ARG A 774 -4.69 -21.61 25.00
CA ARG A 774 -4.51 -20.30 24.35
C ARG A 774 -3.15 -20.22 23.65
N MET A 775 -3.16 -19.65 22.45
CA MET A 775 -1.94 -19.46 21.66
C MET A 775 -1.38 -18.07 21.94
N PHE A 776 -0.21 -17.99 22.57
CA PHE A 776 0.43 -16.71 22.90
C PHE A 776 1.44 -16.26 21.83
N LYS A 777 1.68 -17.09 20.81
CA LYS A 777 2.58 -16.81 19.68
C LYS A 777 1.86 -16.96 18.34
N ALA A 778 2.08 -16.01 17.44
CA ALA A 778 1.81 -16.14 16.00
C ALA A 778 3.12 -16.14 15.19
N PRO A 779 3.26 -17.01 14.15
CA PRO A 779 2.25 -17.96 13.67
C PRO A 779 2.06 -19.20 14.57
N MET A 780 0.87 -19.77 14.52
CA MET A 780 0.45 -20.97 15.26
C MET A 780 0.83 -22.25 14.50
N THR A 781 2.13 -22.48 14.34
CA THR A 781 2.64 -23.65 13.60
C THR A 781 2.25 -24.97 14.28
N PRO A 782 2.14 -26.09 13.53
CA PRO A 782 1.79 -27.38 14.13
C PRO A 782 2.72 -27.83 15.27
N ALA A 783 4.02 -27.51 15.18
CA ALA A 783 4.99 -27.80 16.23
C ALA A 783 4.69 -27.00 17.51
N TYR A 784 4.36 -25.71 17.37
CA TYR A 784 3.98 -24.87 18.50
C TYR A 784 2.68 -25.36 19.15
N VAL A 785 1.64 -25.63 18.35
CA VAL A 785 0.34 -26.11 18.85
C VAL A 785 0.48 -27.43 19.60
N ARG A 786 1.23 -28.41 19.07
CA ARG A 786 1.50 -29.67 19.78
C ARG A 786 2.22 -29.45 21.11
N GLY A 787 3.20 -28.53 21.14
CA GLY A 787 3.91 -28.18 22.37
C GLY A 787 2.96 -27.66 23.45
N ARG A 788 2.03 -26.77 23.09
CA ARG A 788 1.00 -26.25 24.00
C ARG A 788 0.04 -27.33 24.48
N ILE A 789 -0.45 -28.19 23.58
CA ILE A 789 -1.30 -29.33 23.93
C ILE A 789 -0.60 -30.26 24.93
N ALA A 790 0.67 -30.60 24.69
CA ALA A 790 1.43 -31.47 25.59
C ALA A 790 1.65 -30.85 26.97
N GLN A 791 1.72 -29.52 27.06
CA GLN A 791 1.86 -28.79 28.33
C GLN A 791 0.53 -28.62 29.07
N GLY A 792 -0.61 -28.83 28.40
CA GLY A 792 -1.95 -28.56 28.93
C GLY A 792 -2.17 -27.09 29.32
N LYS A 793 -1.38 -26.18 28.73
CA LYS A 793 -1.31 -24.77 29.10
C LYS A 793 -1.31 -23.90 27.86
#